data_AF-A0A2E3G7J8-F1
#
_entry.id   AF-A0A2E3G7J8-F1
#
_cell.length_a   1.000
_cell.length_b   1.000
_cell.length_c   1.000
_cell.angle_alpha   90.00
_cell.angle_beta   90.00
_cell.angle_gamma   90.00
#
_symmetry.space_group_name_H-M   'P 1'
#
loop_
_entity.id
_entity.type
_entity.pdbx_description
1 polymer ?
#
loop_
_entity_poly.entity_id
_entity_poly.type
_entity_poly.pdbx_seq_one_letter_code
_entity_poly.pdbx_strand_id
1 'polypeptide(L)'
;MMLPIQTNQRAIAIFGLLLLALIVAPSAQSYPYGVSGVQDSGCTCHGQSTSSEVVPVLEGLPTELEAGGTYLLNISFTGGPSGQNPDAYALGGFHLWASAGTITPVDDKVIINADGSATHSGEDAQDTGTGNDQTQWQVEWTAPMEGGAKFTLHTNSVNGDGTSGGDLYNRLNAEVGPQPVEQARGLTVLASAIFLMATITFGCVAWVFYRRDPDAFAWERFWPFISDYLTSTDHKKVGTLYMINGLFFLGVGGIFALIFRIQLASPGNDFLTQDEYNQFFTMHGTTMIFLAAMPMIAGFANWIVPLQIGAPDLALPRLNALAFWLNPAAALLIFTGIFSGQGADTGWTGYAPYIVSNTAHSGATLWVAGQILIVASSTVSGINFMTTFCTMRAPGMGWMQMPLFSWSMLIATLMLFISIPAFGIGLIQVLLDRTIGTVFYEVAAGGDPLLWSHLFWYFGHPEVYVVVLPAFGVISEVLSTSARRTIFGYKSMVFALAGIGILGFIVYGHHMFTSGMSPVLRFVTMLTTMLVAVPTGIKIFNWLQTMHGGSLVYRTHTLWALGFLITFTLGGISGMYFPAVAMDLHLHETYFVVAHFHYVFVGGIVFGLYSGLYYWFPKATGRMMNEKVGIIHFITGFISYNLIFWPMHRLGIQGMPRRQHTYFITTDEYFALPAEAADWNMMITIAAFMFFASNLILVYNLISSGLRGQKAPSDPWGGWSMEWVVSSPPPTPSHNPSDLPVLQFAEEHDEGEPGLFGRIIEWMMIPEEQHGGEEE
;
A
#
# COMPACT_ATOMS: atom_id res chain seq x y z
N MET A 1 26.87 18.37 -36.09
CA MET A 1 25.74 18.57 -37.03
C MET A 1 24.50 18.80 -36.16
N MET A 2 24.07 20.05 -36.01
CA MET A 2 22.89 20.39 -35.20
C MET A 2 21.63 20.03 -35.98
N LEU A 3 20.83 19.10 -35.45
CA LEU A 3 19.49 18.81 -35.95
C LEU A 3 18.51 19.85 -35.39
N PRO A 4 17.57 20.38 -36.20
CA PRO A 4 16.62 21.38 -35.75
C PRO A 4 15.51 20.72 -34.90
N ILE A 5 15.22 21.32 -33.75
CA ILE A 5 14.08 20.96 -32.90
C ILE A 5 12.81 21.37 -33.67
N GLN A 6 12.11 20.40 -34.23
CA GLN A 6 10.75 20.62 -34.72
C GLN A 6 9.81 20.74 -33.51
N THR A 7 9.46 21.97 -33.15
CA THR A 7 8.32 22.26 -32.28
C THR A 7 7.06 21.71 -32.94
N ASN A 8 6.54 20.60 -32.40
CA ASN A 8 5.34 19.95 -32.92
C ASN A 8 4.12 20.80 -32.54
N GLN A 9 3.77 21.75 -33.42
CA GLN A 9 2.64 22.68 -33.24
C GLN A 9 1.31 21.95 -32.97
N ARG A 10 1.18 20.68 -33.38
CA ARG A 10 0.03 19.82 -33.07
C ARG A 10 -0.04 19.44 -31.60
N ALA A 11 1.09 19.22 -30.92
CA ALA A 11 1.12 18.93 -29.49
C ALA A 11 0.70 20.16 -28.66
N ILE A 12 1.13 21.36 -29.06
CA ILE A 12 0.73 22.62 -28.43
C ILE A 12 -0.75 22.92 -28.69
N ALA A 13 -1.26 22.64 -29.89
CA ALA A 13 -2.67 22.80 -30.23
C ALA A 13 -3.57 21.81 -29.48
N ILE A 14 -3.14 20.55 -29.31
CA ILE A 14 -3.85 19.54 -28.50
C ILE A 14 -3.84 19.95 -27.03
N PHE A 15 -2.71 20.43 -26.51
CA PHE A 15 -2.61 20.92 -25.12
C PHE A 15 -3.47 22.18 -24.90
N GLY A 16 -3.53 23.08 -25.89
CA GLY A 16 -4.41 24.26 -25.88
C GLY A 16 -5.90 23.91 -25.97
N LEU A 17 -6.27 22.89 -26.75
CA LEU A 17 -7.65 22.38 -26.83
C LEU A 17 -8.09 21.69 -25.53
N LEU A 18 -7.18 20.98 -24.86
CA LEU A 18 -7.42 20.38 -23.54
C LEU A 18 -7.58 21.45 -22.44
N LEU A 19 -6.80 22.54 -22.50
CA LEU A 19 -6.96 23.71 -21.61
C LEU A 19 -8.26 24.49 -21.88
N LEU A 20 -8.71 24.59 -23.13
CA LEU A 20 -9.99 25.22 -23.49
C LEU A 20 -11.20 24.36 -23.09
N ALA A 21 -11.07 23.03 -23.17
CA ALA A 21 -12.09 22.09 -22.69
C ALA A 21 -12.25 22.13 -21.16
N LEU A 22 -11.20 22.49 -20.42
CA LEU A 22 -11.23 22.75 -18.97
C LEU A 22 -11.94 24.06 -18.58
N ILE A 23 -12.24 24.95 -19.54
CA ILE A 23 -12.85 26.27 -19.27
C ILE A 23 -14.37 26.28 -19.50
N VAL A 24 -14.96 25.20 -20.01
CA VAL A 24 -16.42 25.10 -20.17
C VAL A 24 -17.00 24.17 -19.11
N ALA A 25 -17.12 24.70 -17.90
CA ALA A 25 -17.95 24.09 -16.86
C ALA A 25 -19.43 24.29 -17.22
N PRO A 26 -20.27 23.24 -17.21
CA PRO A 26 -21.71 23.44 -17.05
C PRO A 26 -21.97 23.92 -15.62
N SER A 27 -22.51 25.13 -15.48
CA SER A 27 -23.14 25.56 -14.23
C SER A 27 -24.49 24.86 -14.09
N ALA A 28 -24.73 24.18 -12.97
CA ALA A 28 -26.06 23.70 -12.58
C ALA A 28 -26.56 24.49 -11.36
N GLN A 29 -27.86 24.77 -11.37
CA GLN A 29 -28.62 25.50 -10.37
C GLN A 29 -28.90 24.66 -9.12
N SER A 30 -29.00 25.35 -7.98
CA SER A 30 -29.31 24.85 -6.64
C SER A 30 -30.78 24.48 -6.44
N TYR A 31 -31.03 23.54 -5.52
CA TYR A 31 -32.34 23.19 -4.96
C TYR A 31 -32.67 24.03 -3.69
N PRO A 32 -33.96 24.15 -3.29
CA PRO A 32 -34.46 25.21 -2.40
C PRO A 32 -34.32 24.97 -0.89
N TYR A 33 -33.49 24.02 -0.45
CA TYR A 33 -33.33 23.72 0.98
C TYR A 33 -32.10 24.44 1.56
N GLY A 34 -32.21 24.87 2.82
CA GLY A 34 -31.16 25.57 3.56
C GLY A 34 -29.78 24.90 3.51
N VAL A 35 -28.74 25.72 3.69
CA VAL A 35 -27.37 25.43 3.26
C VAL A 35 -26.71 24.32 4.09
N SER A 36 -26.27 23.23 3.45
CA SER A 36 -25.36 22.22 4.02
C SER A 36 -23.92 22.44 3.52
N GLY A 37 -22.91 22.15 4.35
CA GLY A 37 -21.49 22.22 3.96
C GLY A 37 -20.82 23.61 4.03
N VAL A 38 -21.37 24.56 4.80
CA VAL A 38 -20.93 25.97 4.81
C VAL A 38 -19.73 26.25 5.71
N GLN A 39 -19.39 25.36 6.63
CA GLN A 39 -18.41 25.61 7.69
C GLN A 39 -17.07 26.15 7.15
N ASP A 40 -16.66 25.69 5.96
CA ASP A 40 -15.36 26.05 5.36
C ASP A 40 -15.46 27.00 4.15
N SER A 41 -16.60 27.08 3.46
CA SER A 41 -16.73 27.72 2.13
C SER A 41 -17.58 29.01 2.10
N GLY A 42 -18.26 29.35 3.21
CA GLY A 42 -19.19 30.50 3.27
C GLY A 42 -20.51 30.22 2.55
N CYS A 43 -21.54 31.05 2.78
CA CYS A 43 -22.87 30.83 2.22
C CYS A 43 -22.89 31.11 0.71
N THR A 44 -22.67 30.09 -0.12
CA THR A 44 -22.59 30.18 -1.59
C THR A 44 -23.93 30.54 -2.28
N CYS A 45 -25.05 30.44 -1.56
CA CYS A 45 -26.37 30.87 -2.02
C CYS A 45 -26.55 32.40 -1.96
N HIS A 46 -25.65 33.12 -1.29
CA HIS A 46 -25.63 34.57 -1.15
C HIS A 46 -24.27 35.09 -1.63
N GLY A 47 -24.11 36.37 -1.99
CA GLY A 47 -22.88 36.86 -2.63
C GLY A 47 -21.58 36.39 -1.93
N GLN A 48 -20.52 36.02 -2.67
CA GLN A 48 -19.37 35.24 -2.15
C GLN A 48 -18.60 35.82 -0.94
N SER A 49 -18.89 37.05 -0.51
CA SER A 49 -18.26 37.74 0.62
C SER A 49 -19.28 38.06 1.71
N THR A 50 -18.90 37.87 2.98
CA THR A 50 -19.69 38.28 4.14
C THR A 50 -19.98 39.78 4.13
N SER A 51 -21.18 40.19 4.52
CA SER A 51 -21.57 41.60 4.65
C SER A 51 -21.67 42.03 6.10
N SER A 52 -21.05 43.16 6.46
CA SER A 52 -21.19 43.78 7.78
C SER A 52 -22.58 44.34 8.05
N GLU A 53 -23.45 44.39 7.03
CA GLU A 53 -24.85 44.82 7.18
C GLU A 53 -25.71 43.76 7.88
N VAL A 54 -25.26 42.50 7.96
CA VAL A 54 -25.89 41.43 8.75
C VAL A 54 -25.00 41.15 9.96
N VAL A 55 -25.55 41.25 11.16
CA VAL A 55 -24.82 41.04 12.41
C VAL A 55 -25.35 39.79 13.13
N PRO A 56 -24.65 38.64 13.04
CA PRO A 56 -24.98 37.43 13.77
C PRO A 56 -24.75 37.61 15.27
N VAL A 57 -25.64 37.03 16.07
CA VAL A 57 -25.59 37.05 17.53
C VAL A 57 -25.86 35.64 18.06
N LEU A 58 -24.97 35.17 18.94
CA LEU A 58 -25.10 33.94 19.70
C LEU A 58 -25.02 34.27 21.18
N GLU A 59 -26.15 34.18 21.88
CA GLU A 59 -26.25 34.44 23.33
C GLU A 59 -26.51 33.13 24.10
N GLY A 60 -26.22 33.13 25.41
CA GLY A 60 -26.45 31.97 26.27
C GLY A 60 -25.21 31.08 26.48
N LEU A 61 -24.07 31.41 25.86
CA LEU A 61 -22.79 30.75 26.15
C LEU A 61 -22.35 31.05 27.59
N PRO A 62 -22.00 30.02 28.39
CA PRO A 62 -21.60 30.23 29.78
C PRO A 62 -20.20 30.83 29.87
N THR A 63 -19.95 31.60 30.94
CA THR A 63 -18.62 32.15 31.24
C THR A 63 -17.70 31.12 31.90
N GLU A 64 -18.27 30.15 32.63
CA GLU A 64 -17.59 28.98 33.18
C GLU A 64 -18.35 27.70 32.77
N LEU A 65 -17.62 26.73 32.22
CA LEU A 65 -18.22 25.50 31.68
C LEU A 65 -18.37 24.44 32.78
N GLU A 66 -19.59 23.97 33.03
CA GLU A 66 -19.87 22.77 33.82
C GLU A 66 -19.91 21.55 32.91
N ALA A 67 -19.12 20.52 33.23
CA ALA A 67 -19.06 19.29 32.45
C ALA A 67 -20.43 18.62 32.35
N GLY A 68 -20.90 18.34 31.13
CA GLY A 68 -22.23 17.77 30.89
C GLY A 68 -23.41 18.72 31.18
N GLY A 69 -23.15 20.00 31.48
CA GLY A 69 -24.19 21.00 31.68
C GLY A 69 -24.91 21.35 30.37
N THR A 70 -26.22 21.59 30.43
CA THR A 70 -27.05 22.00 29.29
C THR A 70 -27.33 23.51 29.35
N TYR A 71 -27.08 24.20 28.25
CA TYR A 71 -27.22 25.65 28.12
C TYR A 71 -28.18 25.99 26.98
N LEU A 72 -29.14 26.89 27.24
CA LEU A 72 -30.03 27.42 26.22
C LEU A 72 -29.30 28.51 25.42
N LEU A 73 -29.09 28.28 24.13
CA LEU A 73 -28.45 29.21 23.22
C LEU A 73 -29.51 29.94 22.38
N ASN A 74 -29.47 31.27 22.40
CA ASN A 74 -30.30 32.10 21.55
C ASN A 74 -29.50 32.53 20.33
N ILE A 75 -30.01 32.19 19.16
CA ILE A 75 -29.40 32.49 17.86
C ILE A 75 -30.22 33.59 17.21
N SER A 76 -29.60 34.68 16.77
CA SER A 76 -30.31 35.73 16.04
C SER A 76 -29.40 36.48 15.09
N PHE A 77 -29.99 37.31 14.23
CA PHE A 77 -29.24 38.31 13.47
C PHE A 77 -29.99 39.63 13.41
N THR A 78 -29.26 40.71 13.14
CA THR A 78 -29.84 42.04 12.87
C THR A 78 -29.28 42.66 11.59
N GLY A 79 -30.04 43.56 10.96
CA GLY A 79 -29.66 44.21 9.71
C GLY A 79 -29.91 43.36 8.46
N GLY A 80 -29.43 43.82 7.31
CA GLY A 80 -29.70 43.21 5.99
C GLY A 80 -31.06 43.58 5.38
N PRO A 81 -31.45 42.92 4.27
CA PRO A 81 -32.67 43.22 3.52
C PRO A 81 -33.98 42.69 4.16
N SER A 82 -33.89 41.96 5.27
CA SER A 82 -35.05 41.33 5.92
C SER A 82 -36.09 42.38 6.34
N GLY A 83 -37.37 42.13 6.01
CA GLY A 83 -38.48 43.02 6.34
C GLY A 83 -38.60 44.29 5.49
N GLN A 84 -37.75 44.49 4.48
CA GLN A 84 -37.88 45.62 3.53
C GLN A 84 -39.02 45.42 2.52
N ASN A 85 -39.38 44.16 2.25
CA ASN A 85 -40.54 43.78 1.45
C ASN A 85 -41.66 43.29 2.38
N PRO A 86 -42.79 44.01 2.52
CA PRO A 86 -43.89 43.61 3.40
C PRO A 86 -44.64 42.35 2.93
N ASP A 87 -44.44 41.91 1.68
CA ASP A 87 -45.03 40.69 1.11
C ASP A 87 -44.09 39.46 1.21
N ALA A 88 -42.91 39.61 1.84
CA ALA A 88 -41.93 38.54 2.00
C ALA A 88 -42.28 37.61 3.18
N TYR A 89 -42.32 36.29 2.93
CA TYR A 89 -42.58 35.27 3.95
C TYR A 89 -41.30 34.75 4.62
N ALA A 90 -40.19 34.67 3.88
CA ALA A 90 -38.89 34.30 4.45
C ALA A 90 -38.11 35.55 4.89
N LEU A 91 -37.63 35.54 6.13
CA LEU A 91 -36.88 36.65 6.73
C LEU A 91 -35.38 36.35 6.83
N GLY A 92 -35.00 35.09 7.01
CA GLY A 92 -33.61 34.68 7.11
C GLY A 92 -33.45 33.25 7.62
N GLY A 93 -32.20 32.88 7.89
CA GLY A 93 -31.84 31.55 8.38
C GLY A 93 -30.54 31.57 9.18
N PHE A 94 -30.26 30.43 9.80
CA PHE A 94 -29.00 30.20 10.50
C PHE A 94 -28.48 28.79 10.28
N HIS A 95 -27.19 28.62 10.54
CA HIS A 95 -26.55 27.31 10.68
C HIS A 95 -25.48 27.38 11.76
N LEU A 96 -25.58 26.52 12.78
CA LEU A 96 -24.72 26.50 13.97
C LEU A 96 -23.98 25.17 14.09
N TRP A 97 -22.65 25.25 14.17
CA TRP A 97 -21.77 24.13 14.50
C TRP A 97 -21.17 24.29 15.89
N ALA A 98 -20.97 23.18 16.58
CA ALA A 98 -20.16 23.08 17.79
C ALA A 98 -19.10 21.99 17.60
N SER A 99 -17.83 22.27 17.93
CA SER A 99 -16.73 21.30 17.81
C SER A 99 -16.80 20.16 18.82
N ALA A 100 -17.58 20.32 19.89
CA ALA A 100 -17.80 19.34 20.95
C ALA A 100 -19.12 19.61 21.69
N GLY A 101 -19.69 18.57 22.30
CA GLY A 101 -21.02 18.61 22.91
C GLY A 101 -22.13 18.32 21.90
N THR A 102 -23.37 18.29 22.38
CA THR A 102 -24.55 17.90 21.58
C THR A 102 -25.54 19.05 21.51
N ILE A 103 -26.01 19.40 20.31
CA ILE A 103 -27.06 20.41 20.10
C ILE A 103 -28.41 19.70 19.91
N THR A 104 -29.44 20.19 20.59
CA THR A 104 -30.82 19.71 20.49
C THR A 104 -31.79 20.87 20.20
N PRO A 105 -32.83 20.64 19.38
CA PRO A 105 -33.79 21.67 19.04
C PRO A 105 -34.74 21.93 20.22
N VAL A 106 -35.10 23.19 20.45
CA VAL A 106 -36.05 23.59 21.51
C VAL A 106 -37.49 23.49 21.02
N ASP A 107 -37.72 23.74 19.73
CA ASP A 107 -39.02 23.69 19.08
C ASP A 107 -38.90 23.12 17.65
N ASP A 108 -40.02 23.09 16.93
CA ASP A 108 -40.14 22.57 15.57
C ASP A 108 -39.62 23.54 14.48
N LYS A 109 -39.08 24.70 14.89
CA LYS A 109 -38.48 25.72 14.00
C LYS A 109 -36.98 25.51 13.80
N VAL A 110 -36.41 24.51 14.48
CA VAL A 110 -35.02 24.07 14.33
C VAL A 110 -34.98 22.59 14.00
N ILE A 111 -34.11 22.22 13.06
CA ILE A 111 -33.76 20.84 12.73
C ILE A 111 -32.28 20.61 13.02
N ILE A 112 -31.95 19.36 13.36
CA ILE A 112 -30.57 18.90 13.54
C ILE A 112 -30.18 18.10 12.31
N ASN A 113 -29.07 18.49 11.71
CA ASN A 113 -28.50 17.82 10.55
C ASN A 113 -27.82 16.52 10.96
N ALA A 114 -27.56 15.64 10.00
CA ALA A 114 -26.90 14.36 10.23
C ALA A 114 -25.47 14.49 10.80
N ASP A 115 -24.81 15.65 10.62
CA ASP A 115 -23.50 15.98 11.17
C ASP A 115 -23.56 16.57 12.61
N GLY A 116 -24.77 16.66 13.19
CA GLY A 116 -24.99 17.19 14.54
C GLY A 116 -25.09 18.71 14.63
N SER A 117 -24.97 19.43 13.51
CA SER A 117 -25.21 20.88 13.44
C SER A 117 -26.69 21.23 13.47
N ALA A 118 -27.03 22.45 13.88
CA ALA A 118 -28.41 22.94 13.92
C ALA A 118 -28.68 23.99 12.83
N THR A 119 -29.86 23.92 12.21
CA THR A 119 -30.36 24.91 11.25
C THR A 119 -31.86 25.12 11.43
N HIS A 120 -32.39 26.21 10.90
CA HIS A 120 -33.83 26.46 10.84
C HIS A 120 -34.59 25.43 9.97
N SER A 121 -35.88 25.21 10.23
CA SER A 121 -36.78 24.42 9.39
C SER A 121 -37.48 25.26 8.30
N GLY A 122 -37.97 24.57 7.25
CA GLY A 122 -38.76 25.14 6.14
C GLY A 122 -38.43 24.49 4.78
N GLU A 123 -39.45 24.07 4.00
CA GLU A 123 -39.27 23.34 2.73
C GLU A 123 -39.55 24.18 1.45
N ASP A 124 -40.25 25.33 1.51
CA ASP A 124 -40.57 26.17 0.33
C ASP A 124 -40.82 27.67 0.67
N ALA A 125 -40.70 28.56 -0.32
CA ALA A 125 -40.91 30.01 -0.25
C ALA A 125 -42.36 30.44 0.06
N GLN A 126 -43.30 29.50 0.05
CA GLN A 126 -44.73 29.72 0.38
C GLN A 126 -45.14 29.07 1.70
N ASP A 127 -44.20 28.42 2.40
CA ASP A 127 -44.47 27.73 3.65
C ASP A 127 -44.44 28.73 4.81
N THR A 128 -45.60 28.98 5.43
CA THR A 128 -45.72 29.92 6.54
C THR A 128 -45.76 29.17 7.87
N GLY A 129 -44.79 29.42 8.74
CA GLY A 129 -44.76 28.93 10.11
C GLY A 129 -43.72 27.84 10.40
N THR A 130 -42.72 27.62 9.54
CA THR A 130 -41.78 26.50 9.68
C THR A 130 -40.35 26.86 10.06
N GLY A 131 -39.98 28.14 10.25
CA GLY A 131 -38.67 28.51 10.83
C GLY A 131 -37.82 29.49 10.01
N ASN A 132 -38.07 29.62 8.71
CA ASN A 132 -37.42 30.61 7.82
C ASN A 132 -38.08 32.01 7.85
N ASP A 133 -39.23 32.14 8.53
CA ASP A 133 -40.01 33.36 8.75
C ASP A 133 -39.57 34.14 10.00
N GLN A 134 -38.40 33.78 10.55
CA GLN A 134 -37.89 34.29 11.81
C GLN A 134 -36.51 34.94 11.63
N THR A 135 -36.16 35.76 12.62
CA THR A 135 -34.82 36.35 12.77
C THR A 135 -34.13 35.87 14.04
N GLN A 136 -34.80 34.99 14.80
CA GLN A 136 -34.37 34.46 16.09
C GLN A 136 -34.79 33.00 16.25
N TRP A 137 -33.91 32.17 16.81
CA TRP A 137 -34.11 30.74 17.08
C TRP A 137 -33.47 30.34 18.41
N GLN A 138 -33.88 29.20 18.95
CA GLN A 138 -33.35 28.67 20.21
C GLN A 138 -32.92 27.22 20.06
N VAL A 139 -31.76 26.90 20.64
CA VAL A 139 -31.25 25.52 20.73
C VAL A 139 -30.73 25.26 22.13
N GLU A 140 -30.78 24.02 22.58
CA GLU A 140 -30.06 23.59 23.78
C GLU A 140 -28.73 22.96 23.37
N TRP A 141 -27.64 23.37 24.02
CA TRP A 141 -26.34 22.75 23.86
C TRP A 141 -25.90 22.10 25.17
N THR A 142 -25.62 20.81 25.12
CA THR A 142 -25.06 20.04 26.23
C THR A 142 -23.55 19.96 26.09
N ALA A 143 -22.82 20.50 27.06
CA ALA A 143 -21.37 20.58 27.08
C ALA A 143 -20.71 19.19 27.14
N PRO A 144 -19.50 19.01 26.57
CA PRO A 144 -18.73 17.78 26.71
C PRO A 144 -18.33 17.52 28.18
N MET A 145 -18.01 16.26 28.50
CA MET A 145 -17.57 15.86 29.85
C MET A 145 -16.19 16.41 30.23
N GLU A 146 -15.35 16.75 29.26
CA GLU A 146 -14.02 17.33 29.45
C GLU A 146 -13.70 18.34 28.33
N GLY A 147 -12.92 19.39 28.64
CA GLY A 147 -12.44 20.38 27.67
C GLY A 147 -13.38 21.58 27.45
N GLY A 148 -13.47 22.03 26.21
CA GLY A 148 -14.26 23.19 25.76
C GLY A 148 -14.76 22.99 24.34
N ALA A 149 -15.52 23.94 23.81
CA ALA A 149 -16.08 23.88 22.46
C ALA A 149 -15.88 25.19 21.70
N LYS A 150 -15.70 25.06 20.38
CA LYS A 150 -15.74 26.16 19.41
C LYS A 150 -17.07 26.13 18.68
N PHE A 151 -17.67 27.30 18.53
CA PHE A 151 -18.90 27.50 17.80
C PHE A 151 -18.65 28.32 16.54
N THR A 152 -19.21 27.86 15.44
CA THR A 152 -19.29 28.63 14.20
C THR A 152 -20.76 28.84 13.91
N LEU A 153 -21.20 30.09 13.87
CA LEU A 153 -22.57 30.47 13.54
C LEU A 153 -22.58 31.26 12.24
N HIS A 154 -23.32 30.76 11.25
CA HIS A 154 -23.66 31.50 10.04
C HIS A 154 -25.11 31.96 10.11
N THR A 155 -25.37 33.21 9.71
CA THR A 155 -26.73 33.74 9.58
C THR A 155 -26.87 34.49 8.28
N ASN A 156 -28.04 34.40 7.65
CA ASN A 156 -28.39 35.15 6.45
C ASN A 156 -29.68 35.96 6.67
N SER A 157 -29.73 37.13 6.04
CA SER A 157 -30.89 37.99 5.93
C SER A 157 -31.32 38.01 4.46
N VAL A 158 -32.57 37.65 4.19
CA VAL A 158 -33.10 37.54 2.82
C VAL A 158 -34.16 38.59 2.52
N ASN A 159 -34.30 38.98 1.25
CA ASN A 159 -35.27 39.97 0.78
C ASN A 159 -36.66 39.35 0.45
N GLY A 160 -36.75 38.01 0.46
CA GLY A 160 -37.97 37.23 0.23
C GLY A 160 -38.45 37.17 -1.21
N ASP A 161 -37.63 37.51 -2.20
CA ASP A 161 -38.00 37.47 -3.63
C ASP A 161 -37.86 36.07 -4.28
N GLY A 162 -37.39 35.08 -3.52
CA GLY A 162 -37.18 33.70 -3.96
C GLY A 162 -35.96 33.51 -4.86
N THR A 163 -35.08 34.51 -4.98
CA THR A 163 -33.83 34.49 -5.72
C THR A 163 -32.64 34.84 -4.82
N SER A 164 -31.42 34.55 -5.27
CA SER A 164 -30.19 34.88 -4.52
C SER A 164 -29.74 36.35 -4.64
N GLY A 165 -30.47 37.17 -5.40
CA GLY A 165 -30.08 38.53 -5.76
C GLY A 165 -30.43 39.56 -4.69
N GLY A 166 -29.44 40.05 -3.94
CA GLY A 166 -29.64 41.11 -2.93
C GLY A 166 -29.73 40.61 -1.49
N ASP A 167 -29.68 39.30 -1.29
CA ASP A 167 -29.55 38.67 0.03
C ASP A 167 -28.13 38.79 0.59
N LEU A 168 -28.02 38.89 1.92
CA LEU A 168 -26.77 39.12 2.63
C LEU A 168 -26.56 38.08 3.72
N TYR A 169 -25.32 37.73 4.01
CA TYR A 169 -24.98 36.83 5.12
C TYR A 169 -23.71 37.28 5.83
N ASN A 170 -23.53 36.79 7.05
CA ASN A 170 -22.31 36.98 7.83
C ASN A 170 -22.10 35.81 8.81
N ARG A 171 -20.95 35.78 9.48
CA ARG A 171 -20.55 34.72 10.41
C ARG A 171 -20.04 35.23 11.75
N LEU A 172 -20.22 34.43 12.78
CA LEU A 172 -19.69 34.62 14.12
C LEU A 172 -18.96 33.35 14.56
N ASN A 173 -17.77 33.51 15.13
CA ASN A 173 -17.08 32.42 15.83
C ASN A 173 -17.05 32.74 17.32
N ALA A 174 -17.33 31.75 18.16
CA ALA A 174 -17.28 31.87 19.62
C ALA A 174 -16.57 30.65 20.24
N GLU A 175 -15.94 30.81 21.39
CA GLU A 175 -15.21 29.74 22.08
C GLU A 175 -15.56 29.74 23.57
N VAL A 176 -15.71 28.55 24.17
CA VAL A 176 -15.97 28.36 25.60
C VAL A 176 -15.07 27.26 26.16
N GLY A 177 -14.40 27.52 27.28
CA GLY A 177 -13.58 26.55 28.02
C GLY A 177 -12.17 26.28 27.45
N PRO A 178 -11.33 25.54 28.20
CA PRO A 178 -9.99 25.16 27.78
C PRO A 178 -10.06 24.21 26.58
N GLN A 179 -9.41 24.58 25.49
CA GLN A 179 -9.42 23.78 24.26
C GLN A 179 -8.78 22.41 24.53
N PRO A 180 -9.36 21.30 24.01
CA PRO A 180 -8.64 20.03 23.98
C PRO A 180 -7.32 20.28 23.27
N VAL A 181 -6.20 20.00 23.96
CA VAL A 181 -4.90 20.07 23.32
C VAL A 181 -4.87 18.92 22.33
N GLU A 182 -5.05 19.20 21.04
CA GLU A 182 -4.71 18.28 19.96
C GLU A 182 -3.17 18.20 19.90
N GLN A 183 -2.58 17.57 20.92
CA GLN A 183 -1.16 17.31 20.97
C GLN A 183 -0.92 16.07 20.13
N ALA A 184 -0.52 16.30 18.88
CA ALA A 184 0.00 15.28 17.97
C ALA A 184 1.23 14.58 18.59
N ARG A 185 1.01 13.57 19.44
CA ARG A 185 2.09 12.67 19.90
C ARG A 185 2.48 11.72 18.77
N GLY A 186 1.55 11.40 17.86
CA GLY A 186 1.76 10.61 16.65
C GLY A 186 2.84 11.18 15.73
N LEU A 187 2.89 12.50 15.54
CA LEU A 187 3.95 13.22 14.82
C LEU A 187 5.33 12.93 15.42
N THR A 188 5.44 13.01 16.75
CA THR A 188 6.70 12.77 17.46
C THR A 188 7.12 11.31 17.32
N VAL A 189 6.18 10.36 17.43
CA VAL A 189 6.45 8.93 17.36
C VAL A 189 6.84 8.51 15.93
N LEU A 190 6.17 9.04 14.91
CA LEU A 190 6.45 8.78 13.50
C LEU A 190 7.78 9.40 13.06
N ALA A 191 8.03 10.66 13.41
CA ALA A 191 9.33 11.28 13.22
C ALA A 191 10.42 10.48 13.94
N SER A 192 10.18 10.06 15.19
CA SER A 192 11.13 9.25 15.95
C SER A 192 11.44 7.92 15.28
N ALA A 193 10.45 7.23 14.67
CA ALA A 193 10.68 5.99 13.94
C ALA A 193 11.55 6.20 12.69
N ILE A 194 11.27 7.24 11.90
CA ILE A 194 12.07 7.59 10.72
C ILE A 194 13.47 8.03 11.13
N PHE A 195 13.60 8.91 12.12
CA PHE A 195 14.89 9.37 12.62
C PHE A 195 15.71 8.23 13.23
N LEU A 196 15.09 7.31 13.96
CA LEU A 196 15.74 6.13 14.51
C LEU A 196 16.30 5.27 13.36
N MET A 197 15.49 4.95 12.36
CA MET A 197 15.95 4.18 11.21
C MET A 197 17.02 4.92 10.41
N ALA A 198 16.88 6.23 10.21
CA ALA A 198 17.86 7.04 9.50
C ALA A 198 19.20 7.06 10.26
N THR A 199 19.15 7.19 11.59
CA THR A 199 20.32 7.16 12.47
C THR A 199 21.00 5.80 12.46
N ILE A 200 20.23 4.71 12.54
CA ILE A 200 20.76 3.34 12.47
C ILE A 200 21.42 3.11 11.10
N THR A 201 20.74 3.44 10.00
CA THR A 201 21.28 3.25 8.65
C THR A 201 22.52 4.11 8.42
N PHE A 202 22.47 5.39 8.80
CA PHE A 202 23.63 6.27 8.72
C PHE A 202 24.80 5.75 9.56
N GLY A 203 24.54 5.31 10.81
CA GLY A 203 25.53 4.71 11.69
C GLY A 203 26.15 3.45 11.09
N CYS A 204 25.33 2.57 10.49
CA CYS A 204 25.78 1.37 9.79
C CYS A 204 26.67 1.72 8.58
N VAL A 205 26.26 2.67 7.75
CA VAL A 205 27.03 3.13 6.57
C VAL A 205 28.35 3.77 7.00
N ALA A 206 28.30 4.69 7.97
CA ALA A 206 29.48 5.37 8.51
C ALA A 206 30.44 4.36 9.15
N TRP A 207 29.93 3.35 9.86
CA TRP A 207 30.73 2.29 10.45
C TRP A 207 31.39 1.39 9.40
N VAL A 208 30.66 1.00 8.35
CA VAL A 208 31.19 0.23 7.21
C VAL A 208 32.32 1.01 6.53
N PHE A 209 32.12 2.31 6.32
CA PHE A 209 33.11 3.18 5.70
C PHE A 209 34.36 3.33 6.57
N TYR A 210 34.19 3.71 7.84
CA TYR A 210 35.28 3.81 8.82
C TYR A 210 36.07 2.51 8.94
N ARG A 211 35.40 1.35 8.92
CA ARG A 211 36.07 0.04 9.01
C ARG A 211 36.84 -0.34 7.76
N ARG A 212 36.44 0.13 6.57
CA ARG A 212 37.14 -0.18 5.31
C ARG A 212 38.42 0.63 5.18
N ASP A 213 38.41 1.89 5.60
CA ASP A 213 39.59 2.75 5.57
C ASP A 213 39.49 3.83 6.68
N PRO A 214 39.99 3.55 7.89
CA PRO A 214 39.88 4.45 9.05
C PRO A 214 40.58 5.80 8.82
N ASP A 215 41.67 5.78 8.04
CA ASP A 215 42.48 6.96 7.72
C ASP A 215 41.82 7.85 6.65
N ALA A 216 40.71 7.39 6.04
CA ALA A 216 40.01 8.06 4.95
C ALA A 216 38.69 8.75 5.33
N PHE A 217 38.45 9.02 6.61
CA PHE A 217 37.29 9.83 7.06
C PHE A 217 37.48 11.33 6.77
N ALA A 218 38.03 11.66 5.60
CA ALA A 218 38.07 13.00 5.03
C ALA A 218 36.93 13.14 4.01
N TRP A 219 36.23 14.29 4.05
CA TRP A 219 35.15 14.60 3.11
C TRP A 219 35.54 14.39 1.63
N GLU A 220 36.82 14.62 1.32
CA GLU A 220 37.45 14.45 0.00
C GLU A 220 37.32 13.04 -0.59
N ARG A 221 37.17 11.99 0.23
CA ARG A 221 36.99 10.60 -0.24
C ARG A 221 35.57 10.08 -0.08
N PHE A 222 34.83 10.61 0.90
CA PHE A 222 33.43 10.26 1.13
C PHE A 222 32.51 10.78 0.02
N TRP A 223 32.70 12.04 -0.40
CA TRP A 223 31.87 12.65 -1.45
C TRP A 223 32.00 11.91 -2.80
N PRO A 224 33.20 11.57 -3.32
CA PRO A 224 33.32 10.75 -4.52
C PRO A 224 32.57 9.42 -4.44
N PHE A 225 32.67 8.70 -3.32
CA PHE A 225 31.94 7.44 -3.11
C PHE A 225 30.42 7.61 -3.19
N ILE A 226 29.86 8.62 -2.51
CA ILE A 226 28.42 8.89 -2.57
C ILE A 226 28.01 9.35 -3.96
N SER A 227 28.77 10.29 -4.55
CA SER A 227 28.45 10.86 -5.87
C SER A 227 28.43 9.80 -6.98
N ASP A 228 29.26 8.76 -6.85
CA ASP A 228 29.26 7.59 -7.74
C ASP A 228 27.93 6.83 -7.67
N TYR A 229 27.35 6.61 -6.49
CA TYR A 229 26.00 6.05 -6.39
C TYR A 229 24.91 7.03 -6.83
N LEU A 230 25.04 8.32 -6.51
CA LEU A 230 24.02 9.32 -6.84
C LEU A 230 23.83 9.51 -8.35
N THR A 231 24.92 9.37 -9.12
CA THR A 231 24.95 9.66 -10.57
C THR A 231 25.07 8.41 -11.44
N SER A 232 25.23 7.23 -10.84
CA SER A 232 25.43 5.99 -11.59
C SER A 232 24.19 5.56 -12.35
N THR A 233 24.42 5.02 -13.55
CA THR A 233 23.42 4.33 -14.36
C THR A 233 23.58 2.81 -14.37
N ASP A 234 24.64 2.26 -13.77
CA ASP A 234 24.87 0.82 -13.69
C ASP A 234 23.73 0.13 -12.92
N HIS A 235 23.06 -0.84 -13.57
CA HIS A 235 21.98 -1.61 -12.98
C HIS A 235 22.33 -2.25 -11.63
N LYS A 236 23.59 -2.62 -11.38
CA LYS A 236 24.04 -3.19 -10.10
C LYS A 236 23.97 -2.15 -8.99
N LYS A 237 24.49 -0.93 -9.24
CA LYS A 237 24.45 0.17 -8.27
C LYS A 237 23.02 0.63 -8.02
N VAL A 238 22.21 0.78 -9.06
CA VAL A 238 20.78 1.11 -8.94
C VAL A 238 20.03 0.01 -8.17
N GLY A 239 20.32 -1.26 -8.45
CA GLY A 239 19.77 -2.39 -7.71
C GLY A 239 20.16 -2.39 -6.23
N THR A 240 21.39 -2.00 -5.89
CA THR A 240 21.82 -1.84 -4.49
C THR A 240 21.05 -0.71 -3.81
N LEU A 241 20.85 0.42 -4.50
CA LEU A 241 20.07 1.54 -3.98
C LEU A 241 18.63 1.13 -3.67
N TYR A 242 17.97 0.41 -4.58
CA TYR A 242 16.65 -0.17 -4.36
C TYR A 242 16.62 -1.14 -3.18
N MET A 243 17.63 -2.02 -3.04
CA MET A 243 17.72 -2.97 -1.92
C MET A 243 17.89 -2.25 -0.57
N ILE A 244 18.74 -1.22 -0.50
CA ILE A 244 18.93 -0.42 0.72
C ILE A 244 17.64 0.33 1.07
N ASN A 245 17.00 0.97 0.08
CA ASN A 245 15.72 1.65 0.27
C ASN A 245 14.65 0.70 0.82
N GLY A 246 14.52 -0.47 0.20
CA GLY A 246 13.56 -1.49 0.60
C GLY A 246 13.82 -2.03 2.01
N LEU A 247 15.06 -2.36 2.36
CA LEU A 247 15.43 -2.81 3.71
C LEU A 247 15.25 -1.72 4.77
N PHE A 248 15.52 -0.45 4.42
CA PHE A 248 15.27 0.68 5.30
C PHE A 248 13.79 0.80 5.63
N PHE A 249 12.93 0.82 4.62
CA PHE A 249 11.48 0.94 4.81
C PHE A 249 10.83 -0.33 5.37
N LEU A 250 11.44 -1.51 5.18
CA LEU A 250 11.05 -2.72 5.90
C LEU A 250 11.20 -2.53 7.42
N GLY A 251 12.30 -1.90 7.85
CA GLY A 251 12.50 -1.53 9.25
C GLY A 251 11.50 -0.47 9.74
N VAL A 252 11.30 0.61 8.97
CA VAL A 252 10.33 1.67 9.29
C VAL A 252 8.92 1.12 9.43
N GLY A 253 8.43 0.36 8.45
CA GLY A 253 7.12 -0.28 8.48
C GLY A 253 7.00 -1.29 9.64
N GLY A 254 8.09 -1.98 9.98
CA GLY A 254 8.17 -2.87 11.13
C GLY A 254 7.98 -2.14 12.45
N ILE A 255 8.60 -0.96 12.60
CA ILE A 255 8.42 -0.11 13.78
C ILE A 255 6.98 0.39 13.90
N PHE A 256 6.33 0.79 12.79
CA PHE A 256 4.90 1.14 12.82
C PHE A 256 4.04 -0.02 13.31
N ALA A 257 4.34 -1.25 12.87
CA ALA A 257 3.66 -2.43 13.39
C ALA A 257 3.84 -2.60 14.90
N LEU A 258 5.07 -2.44 15.42
CA LEU A 258 5.32 -2.52 16.86
C LEU A 258 4.54 -1.47 17.65
N ILE A 259 4.47 -0.23 17.14
CA ILE A 259 3.78 0.89 17.78
C ILE A 259 2.29 0.57 18.01
N PHE A 260 1.55 0.19 16.95
CA PHE A 260 0.13 -0.14 17.14
C PHE A 260 -0.07 -1.52 17.82
N ARG A 261 0.92 -2.41 17.81
CA ARG A 261 0.88 -3.66 18.61
C ARG A 261 1.05 -3.41 20.10
N ILE A 262 1.77 -2.36 20.52
CA ILE A 262 1.78 -1.93 21.93
C ILE A 262 0.36 -1.51 22.32
N GLN A 263 -0.29 -0.67 21.50
CA GLN A 263 -1.69 -0.28 21.73
C GLN A 263 -2.60 -1.52 21.87
N LEU A 264 -2.48 -2.50 20.98
CA LEU A 264 -3.28 -3.72 21.01
C LEU A 264 -2.80 -4.80 21.98
N ALA A 265 -1.83 -4.53 22.85
CA ALA A 265 -1.30 -5.55 23.77
C ALA A 265 -2.30 -5.94 24.88
N SER A 266 -3.14 -4.99 25.29
CA SER A 266 -4.17 -5.18 26.31
C SER A 266 -5.49 -4.51 25.91
N PRO A 267 -6.64 -5.01 26.41
CA PRO A 267 -7.92 -4.35 26.18
C PRO A 267 -7.95 -2.97 26.82
N GLY A 268 -8.61 -2.00 26.17
CA GLY A 268 -8.77 -0.65 26.72
C GLY A 268 -7.48 0.15 26.91
N ASN A 269 -6.38 -0.26 26.28
CA ASN A 269 -5.10 0.45 26.39
C ASN A 269 -5.20 1.88 25.83
N ASP A 270 -4.40 2.80 26.35
CA ASP A 270 -4.40 4.23 26.01
C ASP A 270 -3.06 4.73 25.46
N PHE A 271 -2.20 3.82 24.99
CA PHE A 271 -0.88 4.13 24.44
C PHE A 271 -0.95 5.01 23.17
N LEU A 272 -1.93 4.76 22.30
CA LEU A 272 -2.25 5.58 21.13
C LEU A 272 -3.70 6.02 21.21
N THR A 273 -3.96 7.24 20.75
CA THR A 273 -5.35 7.63 20.44
C THR A 273 -5.85 6.84 19.23
N GLN A 274 -7.18 6.80 19.04
CA GLN A 274 -7.79 6.19 17.86
C GLN A 274 -7.25 6.79 16.56
N ASP A 275 -7.04 8.11 16.58
CA ASP A 275 -6.52 8.85 15.45
C ASP A 275 -5.08 8.43 15.10
N GLU A 276 -4.19 8.41 16.09
CA GLU A 276 -2.80 7.98 15.91
C GLU A 276 -2.72 6.53 15.45
N TYR A 277 -3.57 5.65 15.98
CA TYR A 277 -3.67 4.26 15.55
C TYR A 277 -3.98 4.16 14.05
N ASN A 278 -4.96 4.92 13.56
CA ASN A 278 -5.34 4.91 12.14
C ASN A 278 -4.20 5.42 11.25
N GLN A 279 -3.48 6.45 11.68
CA GLN A 279 -2.31 6.96 10.97
C GLN A 279 -1.19 5.90 10.88
N PHE A 280 -0.78 5.31 12.00
CA PHE A 280 0.27 4.28 12.00
C PHE A 280 -0.14 3.03 11.22
N PHE A 281 -1.40 2.61 11.33
CA PHE A 281 -1.93 1.49 10.56
C PHE A 281 -1.88 1.77 9.05
N THR A 282 -2.32 2.95 8.62
CA THR A 282 -2.29 3.38 7.22
C THR A 282 -0.87 3.39 6.68
N MET A 283 0.04 4.06 7.40
CA MET A 283 1.43 4.21 6.99
C MET A 283 2.19 2.87 7.01
N HIS A 284 1.88 1.94 7.92
CA HIS A 284 2.43 0.59 7.90
C HIS A 284 2.14 -0.12 6.59
N GLY A 285 0.87 -0.20 6.19
CA GLY A 285 0.48 -0.90 4.97
C GLY A 285 1.11 -0.30 3.71
N THR A 286 1.03 1.04 3.56
CA THR A 286 1.65 1.75 2.43
C THR A 286 3.16 1.54 2.39
N THR A 287 3.85 1.66 3.54
CA THR A 287 5.31 1.52 3.61
C THR A 287 5.74 0.11 3.25
N MET A 288 5.08 -0.92 3.79
CA MET A 288 5.47 -2.31 3.54
C MET A 288 5.31 -2.72 2.07
N ILE A 289 4.22 -2.30 1.42
CA ILE A 289 3.96 -2.70 0.03
C ILE A 289 4.79 -1.86 -0.94
N PHE A 290 4.66 -0.54 -0.89
CA PHE A 290 5.19 0.35 -1.93
C PHE A 290 6.64 0.80 -1.70
N LEU A 291 7.08 0.87 -0.44
CA LEU A 291 8.41 1.40 -0.09
C LEU A 291 9.39 0.32 0.37
N ALA A 292 8.89 -0.85 0.82
CA ALA A 292 9.72 -1.98 1.22
C ALA A 292 9.74 -3.09 0.16
N ALA A 293 8.65 -3.86 0.01
CA ALA A 293 8.62 -5.05 -0.82
C ALA A 293 8.89 -4.76 -2.30
N MET A 294 8.18 -3.78 -2.89
CA MET A 294 8.37 -3.39 -4.29
C MET A 294 9.80 -2.95 -4.59
N PRO A 295 10.42 -2.03 -3.81
CA PRO A 295 11.84 -1.70 -3.96
C PRO A 295 12.79 -2.88 -3.81
N MET A 296 12.58 -3.80 -2.86
CA MET A 296 13.45 -4.98 -2.74
C MET A 296 13.39 -5.87 -3.99
N ILE A 297 12.21 -6.07 -4.55
CA ILE A 297 12.00 -6.82 -5.79
C ILE A 297 12.66 -6.11 -6.97
N ALA A 298 12.45 -4.80 -7.11
CA ALA A 298 13.12 -3.99 -8.12
C ALA A 298 14.66 -4.07 -7.96
N GLY A 299 15.15 -4.18 -6.73
CA GLY A 299 16.56 -4.41 -6.41
C GLY A 299 17.08 -5.74 -6.95
N PHE A 300 16.35 -6.84 -6.73
CA PHE A 300 16.71 -8.14 -7.31
C PHE A 300 16.60 -8.14 -8.83
N ALA A 301 15.55 -7.54 -9.39
CA ALA A 301 15.37 -7.43 -10.83
C ALA A 301 16.56 -6.72 -11.48
N ASN A 302 16.94 -5.57 -10.92
CA ASN A 302 18.08 -4.79 -11.38
C ASN A 302 19.39 -5.57 -11.27
N TRP A 303 19.63 -6.26 -10.16
CA TRP A 303 20.88 -7.02 -9.97
C TRP A 303 20.97 -8.24 -10.88
N ILE A 304 19.91 -9.05 -10.94
CA ILE A 304 20.00 -10.43 -11.41
C ILE A 304 19.50 -10.59 -12.85
N VAL A 305 18.48 -9.85 -13.29
CA VAL A 305 17.91 -10.06 -14.64
C VAL A 305 18.96 -9.86 -15.74
N PRO A 306 19.73 -8.74 -15.80
CA PRO A 306 20.74 -8.58 -16.84
C PRO A 306 21.82 -9.67 -16.79
N LEU A 307 22.19 -10.13 -15.59
CA LEU A 307 23.17 -11.20 -15.42
C LEU A 307 22.66 -12.53 -15.98
N GLN A 308 21.41 -12.89 -15.66
CA GLN A 308 20.77 -14.13 -16.06
C GLN A 308 20.52 -14.22 -17.56
N ILE A 309 20.14 -13.11 -18.20
CA ILE A 309 19.88 -13.07 -19.64
C ILE A 309 21.14 -12.81 -20.47
N GLY A 310 22.31 -12.65 -19.85
CA GLY A 310 23.58 -12.40 -20.53
C GLY A 310 23.74 -10.98 -21.11
N ALA A 311 23.05 -9.99 -20.55
CA ALA A 311 23.07 -8.60 -21.01
C ALA A 311 24.12 -7.75 -20.26
N PRO A 312 24.79 -6.81 -20.95
CA PRO A 312 25.82 -5.96 -20.33
C PRO A 312 25.27 -4.97 -19.28
N ASP A 313 24.03 -4.51 -19.48
CA ASP A 313 23.24 -3.59 -18.63
C ASP A 313 21.76 -3.70 -19.04
N LEU A 314 20.89 -2.87 -18.48
CA LEU A 314 19.50 -2.68 -18.95
C LEU A 314 19.44 -1.84 -20.24
N ALA A 315 18.32 -1.91 -20.95
CA ALA A 315 18.12 -1.21 -22.24
C ALA A 315 18.16 0.32 -22.12
N LEU A 316 17.65 0.86 -21.01
CA LEU A 316 17.54 2.29 -20.78
C LEU A 316 18.16 2.67 -19.41
N PRO A 317 19.50 2.66 -19.25
CA PRO A 317 20.17 2.83 -17.96
C PRO A 317 19.87 4.15 -17.23
N ARG A 318 19.67 5.24 -17.97
CA ARG A 318 19.32 6.55 -17.39
C ARG A 318 17.87 6.59 -16.88
N LEU A 319 16.94 5.97 -17.60
CA LEU A 319 15.55 5.85 -17.16
C LEU A 319 15.46 4.95 -15.93
N ASN A 320 16.32 3.93 -15.85
CA ASN A 320 16.45 3.10 -14.66
C ASN A 320 16.85 3.92 -13.42
N ALA A 321 17.87 4.77 -13.54
CA ALA A 321 18.29 5.65 -12.45
C ALA A 321 17.18 6.64 -12.06
N LEU A 322 16.47 7.22 -13.04
CA LEU A 322 15.33 8.10 -12.78
C LEU A 322 14.21 7.37 -12.02
N ALA A 323 13.85 6.15 -12.45
CA ALA A 323 12.86 5.33 -11.76
C ALA A 323 13.23 5.13 -10.30
N PHE A 324 14.51 4.87 -10.00
CA PHE A 324 14.95 4.79 -8.61
C PHE A 324 14.74 6.12 -7.87
N TRP A 325 15.19 7.25 -8.41
CA TRP A 325 15.12 8.55 -7.71
C TRP A 325 13.71 9.07 -7.45
N LEU A 326 12.74 8.66 -8.26
CA LEU A 326 11.32 8.93 -8.00
C LEU A 326 10.82 8.23 -6.73
N ASN A 327 11.40 7.09 -6.32
CA ASN A 327 10.98 6.35 -5.13
C ASN A 327 11.29 7.06 -3.78
N PRO A 328 12.53 7.49 -3.46
CA PRO A 328 12.79 8.26 -2.25
C PRO A 328 12.10 9.64 -2.28
N ALA A 329 11.93 10.26 -3.45
CA ALA A 329 11.15 11.49 -3.58
C ALA A 329 9.66 11.26 -3.26
N ALA A 330 9.09 10.14 -3.73
CA ALA A 330 7.74 9.71 -3.39
C ALA A 330 7.60 9.42 -1.89
N ALA A 331 8.57 8.73 -1.30
CA ALA A 331 8.57 8.43 0.13
C ALA A 331 8.52 9.73 0.95
N LEU A 332 9.38 10.71 0.62
CA LEU A 332 9.34 12.02 1.27
C LEU A 332 7.94 12.64 1.21
N LEU A 333 7.31 12.65 0.04
CA LEU A 333 5.96 13.20 -0.09
C LEU A 333 4.91 12.42 0.71
N ILE A 334 4.96 11.08 0.69
CA ILE A 334 4.09 10.20 1.48
C ILE A 334 4.15 10.56 2.97
N PHE A 335 5.34 10.83 3.50
CA PHE A 335 5.51 11.21 4.91
C PHE A 335 5.31 12.71 5.16
N THR A 336 5.38 13.59 4.17
CA THR A 336 5.30 15.05 4.42
C THR A 336 3.93 15.53 4.93
N GLY A 337 2.85 14.75 4.76
CA GLY A 337 1.54 15.06 5.34
C GLY A 337 1.61 15.37 6.83
N ILE A 338 2.50 14.69 7.52
CA ILE A 338 2.83 14.90 8.93
C ILE A 338 3.13 16.37 9.29
N PHE A 339 3.77 17.14 8.40
CA PHE A 339 4.09 18.55 8.64
C PHE A 339 2.87 19.47 8.65
N SER A 340 1.71 19.00 8.18
CA SER A 340 0.42 19.68 8.36
C SER A 340 -0.26 19.35 9.70
N GLY A 341 0.39 18.56 10.57
CA GLY A 341 -0.14 18.13 11.86
C GLY A 341 -0.86 16.78 11.84
N GLN A 342 -1.14 16.23 10.65
CA GLN A 342 -1.89 14.99 10.47
C GLN A 342 -1.24 14.10 9.40
N GLY A 343 -0.94 12.84 9.72
CA GLY A 343 -0.61 11.81 8.73
C GLY A 343 -1.85 11.26 8.03
N ALA A 344 -1.68 10.51 6.94
CA ALA A 344 -2.81 9.83 6.29
C ALA A 344 -3.41 8.74 7.19
N ASP A 345 -4.74 8.66 7.25
CA ASP A 345 -5.52 7.87 8.22
C ASP A 345 -6.57 6.97 7.54
N THR A 346 -6.51 6.84 6.22
CA THR A 346 -7.57 6.25 5.38
C THR A 346 -7.42 4.73 5.16
N GLY A 347 -6.47 4.10 5.85
CA GLY A 347 -5.96 2.77 5.55
C GLY A 347 -5.19 2.74 4.22
N TRP A 348 -4.33 1.73 4.02
CA TRP A 348 -3.53 1.65 2.79
C TRP A 348 -4.37 1.55 1.50
N THR A 349 -5.63 1.11 1.63
CA THR A 349 -6.62 1.02 0.54
C THR A 349 -7.26 2.36 0.18
N GLY A 350 -7.21 3.35 1.09
CA GLY A 350 -7.69 4.70 0.83
C GLY A 350 -9.12 4.76 0.29
N TYR A 351 -10.08 4.04 0.88
CA TYR A 351 -11.41 3.90 0.28
C TYR A 351 -12.17 5.22 0.19
N ALA A 352 -12.79 5.49 -0.97
CA ALA A 352 -13.88 6.45 -1.08
C ALA A 352 -15.17 5.90 -0.41
N PRO A 353 -16.05 6.77 0.12
CA PRO A 353 -15.98 8.23 0.10
C PRO A 353 -15.03 8.82 1.16
N TYR A 354 -14.51 8.02 2.10
CA TYR A 354 -13.70 8.54 3.20
C TYR A 354 -12.45 9.30 2.72
N ILE A 355 -11.67 8.74 1.79
CA ILE A 355 -10.45 9.40 1.32
C ILE A 355 -10.67 10.78 0.70
N VAL A 356 -11.86 11.09 0.19
CA VAL A 356 -12.20 12.40 -0.39
C VAL A 356 -13.05 13.25 0.53
N SER A 357 -13.45 12.73 1.70
CA SER A 357 -14.25 13.50 2.66
C SER A 357 -13.40 14.59 3.32
N ASN A 358 -14.08 15.63 3.78
CA ASN A 358 -13.47 16.70 4.58
C ASN A 358 -13.04 16.21 5.98
N THR A 359 -13.57 15.07 6.43
CA THR A 359 -13.19 14.44 7.70
C THR A 359 -11.90 13.62 7.61
N ALA A 360 -11.47 13.22 6.42
CA ALA A 360 -10.18 12.56 6.25
C ALA A 360 -9.03 13.56 6.36
N HIS A 361 -7.92 13.09 6.93
CA HIS A 361 -6.81 13.94 7.26
C HIS A 361 -6.23 14.70 6.06
N SER A 362 -5.81 15.94 6.32
CA SER A 362 -5.10 16.76 5.32
C SER A 362 -3.85 16.05 4.77
N GLY A 363 -3.18 15.24 5.60
CA GLY A 363 -2.03 14.41 5.21
C GLY A 363 -2.32 13.39 4.10
N ALA A 364 -3.57 12.97 3.92
CA ALA A 364 -3.97 12.06 2.84
C ALA A 364 -3.68 12.65 1.45
N THR A 365 -3.73 13.99 1.30
CA THR A 365 -3.43 14.66 0.03
C THR A 365 -1.98 14.45 -0.40
N LEU A 366 -1.03 14.61 0.53
CA LEU A 366 0.41 14.40 0.25
C LEU A 366 0.73 12.90 0.12
N TRP A 367 0.03 12.04 0.84
CA TRP A 367 0.08 10.59 0.69
C TRP A 367 -0.35 10.13 -0.71
N VAL A 368 -1.44 10.69 -1.27
CA VAL A 368 -1.87 10.44 -2.66
C VAL A 368 -0.83 10.96 -3.65
N ALA A 369 -0.36 12.20 -3.48
CA ALA A 369 0.63 12.81 -4.38
C ALA A 369 1.94 12.01 -4.44
N GLY A 370 2.43 11.52 -3.29
CA GLY A 370 3.61 10.66 -3.25
C GLY A 370 3.38 9.32 -3.94
N GLN A 371 2.20 8.70 -3.80
CA GLN A 371 1.88 7.46 -4.53
C GLN A 371 1.81 7.66 -6.06
N ILE A 372 1.38 8.82 -6.55
CA ILE A 372 1.44 9.16 -7.99
C ILE A 372 2.90 9.15 -8.49
N LEU A 373 3.87 9.59 -7.68
CA LEU A 373 5.29 9.47 -8.05
C LEU A 373 5.78 8.02 -8.05
N ILE A 374 5.26 7.16 -7.17
CA ILE A 374 5.52 5.71 -7.21
C ILE A 374 4.97 5.11 -8.51
N VAL A 375 3.76 5.52 -8.92
CA VAL A 375 3.19 5.14 -10.22
C VAL A 375 4.14 5.52 -11.35
N ALA A 376 4.61 6.76 -11.40
CA ALA A 376 5.55 7.20 -12.42
C ALA A 376 6.88 6.40 -12.42
N SER A 377 7.45 6.15 -11.23
CA SER A 377 8.63 5.29 -11.05
C SER A 377 8.43 3.91 -11.68
N SER A 378 7.34 3.24 -11.29
CA SER A 378 7.05 1.88 -11.70
C SER A 378 6.69 1.77 -13.19
N THR A 379 6.01 2.77 -13.77
CA THR A 379 5.75 2.81 -15.22
C THR A 379 7.06 2.89 -16.02
N VAL A 380 7.99 3.77 -15.63
CA VAL A 380 9.28 3.91 -16.31
C VAL A 380 10.13 2.64 -16.18
N SER A 381 10.16 2.05 -14.97
CA SER A 381 10.83 0.77 -14.73
C SER A 381 10.26 -0.34 -15.60
N GLY A 382 8.92 -0.42 -15.69
CA GLY A 382 8.21 -1.39 -16.52
C GLY A 382 8.62 -1.34 -17.99
N ILE A 383 8.66 -0.14 -18.57
CA ILE A 383 9.11 0.07 -19.96
C ILE A 383 10.55 -0.41 -20.16
N ASN A 384 11.44 -0.09 -19.22
CA ASN A 384 12.84 -0.45 -19.31
C ASN A 384 13.08 -1.97 -19.25
N PHE A 385 12.49 -2.67 -18.28
CA PHE A 385 12.60 -4.12 -18.18
C PHE A 385 11.96 -4.82 -19.38
N MET A 386 10.79 -4.37 -19.85
CA MET A 386 10.17 -4.92 -21.05
C MET A 386 11.05 -4.78 -22.29
N THR A 387 11.64 -3.61 -22.49
CA THR A 387 12.57 -3.38 -23.61
C THR A 387 13.79 -4.29 -23.49
N THR A 388 14.33 -4.43 -22.28
CA THR A 388 15.50 -5.29 -21.99
C THR A 388 15.21 -6.74 -22.34
N PHE A 389 14.11 -7.32 -21.83
CA PHE A 389 13.73 -8.70 -22.15
C PHE A 389 13.59 -8.90 -23.66
N CYS A 390 12.89 -8.00 -24.35
CA CYS A 390 12.63 -8.15 -25.79
C CYS A 390 13.87 -8.03 -26.67
N THR A 391 14.91 -7.29 -26.26
CA THR A 391 15.99 -6.86 -27.17
C THR A 391 17.40 -7.25 -26.76
N MET A 392 17.64 -7.66 -25.50
CA MET A 392 19.00 -7.79 -24.96
C MET A 392 19.37 -9.19 -24.46
N ARG A 393 18.55 -10.21 -24.70
CA ARG A 393 18.92 -11.59 -24.37
C ARG A 393 20.17 -12.03 -25.13
N ALA A 394 20.99 -12.83 -24.46
CA ALA A 394 22.15 -13.50 -25.01
C ALA A 394 21.82 -14.27 -26.30
N PRO A 395 22.73 -14.32 -27.28
CA PRO A 395 22.59 -15.20 -28.43
C PRO A 395 22.34 -16.66 -27.99
N GLY A 396 21.40 -17.33 -28.66
CA GLY A 396 21.00 -18.70 -28.31
C GLY A 396 19.92 -18.80 -27.23
N MET A 397 19.64 -17.73 -26.48
CA MET A 397 18.56 -17.72 -25.47
C MET A 397 17.21 -17.32 -26.10
N GLY A 398 16.42 -18.33 -26.47
CA GLY A 398 15.02 -18.15 -26.81
C GLY A 398 14.15 -17.90 -25.56
N TRP A 399 12.84 -17.68 -25.78
CA TRP A 399 11.91 -17.41 -24.68
C TRP A 399 11.81 -18.58 -23.71
N MET A 400 11.65 -19.80 -24.23
CA MET A 400 11.54 -21.01 -23.40
C MET A 400 12.89 -21.49 -22.85
N GLN A 401 13.93 -20.67 -22.85
CA GLN A 401 15.23 -21.00 -22.28
C GLN A 401 15.70 -20.01 -21.20
N MET A 402 14.88 -19.00 -20.86
CA MET A 402 15.22 -18.07 -19.78
C MET A 402 15.10 -18.72 -18.40
N PRO A 403 15.96 -18.38 -17.43
CA PRO A 403 15.79 -18.84 -16.05
C PRO A 403 14.42 -18.45 -15.46
N LEU A 404 13.91 -19.25 -14.51
CA LEU A 404 12.56 -19.06 -13.97
C LEU A 404 12.42 -17.76 -13.18
N PHE A 405 13.50 -17.26 -12.58
CA PHE A 405 13.50 -15.90 -11.99
C PHE A 405 13.32 -14.81 -13.06
N SER A 406 14.02 -14.93 -14.19
CA SER A 406 13.86 -13.99 -15.31
C SER A 406 12.44 -14.05 -15.92
N TRP A 407 11.87 -15.25 -16.07
CA TRP A 407 10.46 -15.41 -16.48
C TRP A 407 9.49 -14.78 -15.49
N SER A 408 9.67 -15.02 -14.19
CA SER A 408 8.74 -14.47 -13.20
C SER A 408 8.82 -12.95 -13.13
N MET A 409 10.01 -12.37 -13.31
CA MET A 409 10.19 -10.92 -13.45
C MET A 409 9.55 -10.36 -14.71
N LEU A 410 9.65 -11.05 -15.85
CA LEU A 410 8.97 -10.65 -17.09
C LEU A 410 7.45 -10.59 -16.89
N ILE A 411 6.85 -11.63 -16.32
CA ILE A 411 5.40 -11.66 -16.06
C ILE A 411 5.01 -10.57 -15.06
N ALA A 412 5.75 -10.43 -13.95
CA ALA A 412 5.48 -9.38 -12.97
C ALA A 412 5.56 -7.97 -13.59
N THR A 413 6.56 -7.72 -14.44
CA THR A 413 6.72 -6.43 -15.13
C THR A 413 5.56 -6.16 -16.11
N LEU A 414 5.14 -7.17 -16.87
CA LEU A 414 3.97 -7.07 -17.76
C LEU A 414 2.69 -6.76 -16.97
N MET A 415 2.46 -7.47 -15.88
CA MET A 415 1.29 -7.25 -15.02
C MET A 415 1.29 -5.82 -14.47
N LEU A 416 2.40 -5.38 -13.90
CA LEU A 416 2.56 -4.03 -13.36
C LEU A 416 2.30 -2.98 -14.43
N PHE A 417 2.86 -3.14 -15.62
CA PHE A 417 2.67 -2.17 -16.71
C PHE A 417 1.20 -2.04 -17.14
N ILE A 418 0.44 -3.13 -17.13
CA ILE A 418 -0.99 -3.14 -17.52
C ILE A 418 -1.88 -2.64 -16.37
N SER A 419 -1.55 -2.97 -15.12
CA SER A 419 -2.41 -2.68 -13.96
C SER A 419 -2.22 -1.27 -13.40
N ILE A 420 -1.00 -0.73 -13.46
CA ILE A 420 -0.65 0.54 -12.82
C ILE A 420 -1.40 1.78 -13.35
N PRO A 421 -1.83 1.88 -14.63
CA PRO A 421 -2.61 3.03 -15.09
C PRO A 421 -3.94 3.18 -14.35
N ALA A 422 -4.60 2.09 -13.96
CA ALA A 422 -5.86 2.14 -13.22
C ALA A 422 -5.67 2.80 -11.84
N PHE A 423 -4.60 2.43 -11.13
CA PHE A 423 -4.24 3.06 -9.86
C PHE A 423 -3.84 4.52 -10.03
N GLY A 424 -3.04 4.83 -11.05
CA GLY A 424 -2.67 6.21 -11.37
C GLY A 424 -3.87 7.09 -11.63
N ILE A 425 -4.83 6.62 -12.44
CA ILE A 425 -6.08 7.36 -12.74
C ILE A 425 -6.90 7.57 -11.46
N GLY A 426 -7.09 6.51 -10.65
CA GLY A 426 -7.81 6.63 -9.38
C GLY A 426 -7.14 7.66 -8.46
N LEU A 427 -5.83 7.57 -8.25
CA LEU A 427 -5.09 8.51 -7.42
C LEU A 427 -5.19 9.96 -7.92
N ILE A 428 -5.11 10.17 -9.25
CA ILE A 428 -5.29 11.48 -9.85
C ILE A 428 -6.71 12.00 -9.59
N GLN A 429 -7.74 11.16 -9.76
CA GLN A 429 -9.13 11.53 -9.45
C GLN A 429 -9.29 11.92 -7.98
N VAL A 430 -8.75 11.13 -7.04
CA VAL A 430 -8.76 11.48 -5.61
C VAL A 430 -8.03 12.79 -5.35
N LEU A 431 -6.86 12.99 -5.97
CA LEU A 431 -6.10 14.22 -5.79
C LEU A 431 -6.90 15.43 -6.28
N LEU A 432 -7.58 15.30 -7.43
CA LEU A 432 -8.43 16.36 -7.99
C LEU A 432 -9.66 16.64 -7.11
N ASP A 433 -10.32 15.60 -6.59
CA ASP A 433 -11.46 15.75 -5.67
C ASP A 433 -11.01 16.49 -4.39
N ARG A 434 -9.84 16.15 -3.86
CA ARG A 434 -9.28 16.76 -2.64
C ARG A 434 -8.69 18.17 -2.82
N THR A 435 -8.37 18.61 -4.04
CA THR A 435 -7.59 19.86 -4.25
C THR A 435 -8.27 20.88 -5.16
N ILE A 436 -8.94 20.43 -6.21
CA ILE A 436 -9.60 21.29 -7.20
C ILE A 436 -11.13 21.23 -7.03
N GLY A 437 -11.65 20.28 -6.25
CA GLY A 437 -13.08 20.13 -6.00
C GLY A 437 -13.80 19.45 -7.16
N THR A 438 -13.13 18.54 -7.87
CA THR A 438 -13.87 17.59 -8.70
C THR A 438 -14.71 16.66 -7.82
N VAL A 439 -15.63 15.92 -8.44
CA VAL A 439 -16.65 15.13 -7.72
C VAL A 439 -16.76 13.71 -8.27
N PHE A 440 -15.62 13.06 -8.55
CA PHE A 440 -15.61 11.71 -9.10
C PHE A 440 -16.27 10.69 -8.17
N TYR A 441 -16.07 10.85 -6.86
CA TYR A 441 -16.55 9.91 -5.84
C TYR A 441 -17.62 10.49 -4.90
N GLU A 442 -18.06 11.74 -5.11
CA GLU A 442 -19.07 12.39 -4.27
C GLU A 442 -20.48 11.96 -4.68
N VAL A 443 -21.16 11.22 -3.80
CA VAL A 443 -22.48 10.64 -4.06
C VAL A 443 -23.53 11.73 -4.29
N ALA A 444 -23.47 12.84 -3.54
CA ALA A 444 -24.43 13.93 -3.69
C ALA A 444 -24.38 14.61 -5.07
N ALA A 445 -23.23 14.53 -5.75
CA ALA A 445 -23.02 15.06 -7.09
C ALA A 445 -23.18 14.00 -8.20
N GLY A 446 -23.62 12.78 -7.85
CA GLY A 446 -23.77 11.66 -8.78
C GLY A 446 -22.49 10.86 -9.04
N GLY A 447 -21.42 11.10 -8.27
CA GLY A 447 -20.20 10.29 -8.27
C GLY A 447 -20.43 8.90 -7.65
N ASP A 448 -19.51 7.97 -7.94
CA ASP A 448 -19.61 6.57 -7.49
C ASP A 448 -18.40 6.18 -6.63
N PRO A 449 -18.52 6.10 -5.29
CA PRO A 449 -17.45 5.64 -4.42
C PRO A 449 -16.94 4.22 -4.74
N LEU A 450 -17.77 3.34 -5.31
CA LEU A 450 -17.36 1.99 -5.70
C LEU A 450 -16.42 2.01 -6.91
N LEU A 451 -16.44 3.07 -7.73
CA LEU A 451 -15.48 3.24 -8.81
C LEU A 451 -14.03 3.22 -8.28
N TRP A 452 -13.76 3.89 -7.16
CA TRP A 452 -12.44 3.83 -6.52
C TRP A 452 -12.06 2.38 -6.19
N SER A 453 -12.98 1.62 -5.60
CA SER A 453 -12.74 0.22 -5.23
C SER A 453 -12.41 -0.63 -6.47
N HIS A 454 -13.12 -0.43 -7.57
CA HIS A 454 -12.83 -1.10 -8.84
C HIS A 454 -11.44 -0.73 -9.38
N LEU A 455 -11.10 0.55 -9.45
CA LEU A 455 -9.79 1.03 -9.95
C LEU A 455 -8.65 0.55 -9.06
N PHE A 456 -8.81 0.70 -7.75
CA PHE A 456 -7.83 0.28 -6.76
C PHE A 456 -7.59 -1.22 -6.82
N TRP A 457 -8.64 -2.07 -6.86
CA TRP A 457 -8.45 -3.52 -6.87
C TRP A 457 -8.06 -4.09 -8.24
N TYR A 458 -8.49 -3.47 -9.34
CA TYR A 458 -7.98 -3.80 -10.67
C TYR A 458 -6.46 -3.65 -10.75
N PHE A 459 -5.90 -2.71 -9.99
CA PHE A 459 -4.46 -2.65 -9.73
C PHE A 459 -4.01 -3.61 -8.63
N GLY A 460 -4.62 -3.52 -7.46
CA GLY A 460 -4.14 -4.05 -6.19
C GLY A 460 -4.10 -5.57 -6.16
N HIS A 461 -5.00 -6.25 -6.89
CA HIS A 461 -4.93 -7.71 -6.96
C HIS A 461 -3.85 -8.22 -7.94
N PRO A 462 -3.72 -7.70 -9.17
CA PRO A 462 -2.50 -7.95 -9.95
C PRO A 462 -1.22 -7.60 -9.20
N GLU A 463 -1.20 -6.50 -8.45
CA GLU A 463 -0.05 -6.07 -7.67
C GLU A 463 0.42 -7.11 -6.66
N VAL A 464 -0.49 -7.79 -5.94
CA VAL A 464 -0.07 -8.86 -5.02
C VAL A 464 0.60 -10.03 -5.76
N TYR A 465 0.30 -10.24 -7.05
CA TYR A 465 1.06 -11.17 -7.88
C TYR A 465 2.38 -10.59 -8.38
N VAL A 466 2.41 -9.31 -8.76
CA VAL A 466 3.65 -8.60 -9.12
C VAL A 466 4.71 -8.77 -8.03
N VAL A 467 4.29 -8.78 -6.75
CA VAL A 467 5.23 -8.98 -5.64
C VAL A 467 5.56 -10.45 -5.35
N VAL A 468 4.65 -11.41 -5.57
CA VAL A 468 4.88 -12.83 -5.23
C VAL A 468 5.55 -13.63 -6.35
N LEU A 469 5.30 -13.30 -7.62
CA LEU A 469 5.88 -14.01 -8.76
C LEU A 469 7.43 -13.95 -8.74
N PRO A 470 8.07 -12.80 -8.48
CA PRO A 470 9.52 -12.73 -8.31
C PRO A 470 10.02 -13.67 -7.22
N ALA A 471 9.36 -13.71 -6.06
CA ALA A 471 9.69 -14.64 -4.99
C ALA A 471 9.61 -16.10 -5.45
N PHE A 472 8.58 -16.49 -6.21
CA PHE A 472 8.51 -17.81 -6.83
C PHE A 472 9.68 -18.11 -7.78
N GLY A 473 10.13 -17.10 -8.52
CA GLY A 473 11.33 -17.17 -9.34
C GLY A 473 12.55 -17.51 -8.49
N VAL A 474 12.78 -16.74 -7.42
CA VAL A 474 13.89 -16.97 -6.48
C VAL A 474 13.85 -18.39 -5.91
N ILE A 475 12.69 -18.85 -5.46
CA ILE A 475 12.53 -20.19 -4.90
C ILE A 475 12.86 -21.27 -5.93
N SER A 476 12.47 -21.08 -7.20
CA SER A 476 12.82 -22.00 -8.28
C SER A 476 14.34 -22.12 -8.46
N GLU A 477 15.05 -21.00 -8.52
CA GLU A 477 16.51 -20.96 -8.67
C GLU A 477 17.22 -21.61 -7.47
N VAL A 478 16.79 -21.24 -6.25
CA VAL A 478 17.40 -21.72 -5.01
C VAL A 478 17.18 -23.21 -4.82
N LEU A 479 15.96 -23.71 -5.06
CA LEU A 479 15.68 -25.14 -4.89
C LEU A 479 16.34 -25.98 -5.98
N SER A 480 16.36 -25.54 -7.23
CA SER A 480 17.11 -26.19 -8.33
C SER A 480 18.60 -26.35 -7.97
N THR A 481 19.23 -25.23 -7.62
CA THR A 481 20.66 -25.20 -7.27
C THR A 481 20.97 -26.01 -6.01
N SER A 482 20.14 -25.88 -4.98
CA SER A 482 20.35 -26.59 -3.70
C SER A 482 20.09 -28.08 -3.82
N ALA A 483 19.16 -28.52 -4.68
CA ALA A 483 18.86 -29.93 -4.92
C ALA A 483 19.86 -30.60 -5.88
N ARG A 484 20.73 -29.83 -6.54
CA ARG A 484 21.67 -30.30 -7.58
C ARG A 484 20.96 -30.92 -8.77
N ARG A 485 19.80 -30.36 -9.13
CA ARG A 485 18.95 -30.87 -10.20
C ARG A 485 18.34 -29.71 -10.95
N THR A 486 18.11 -29.89 -12.24
CA THR A 486 17.28 -28.96 -13.02
C THR A 486 15.85 -28.95 -12.47
N ILE A 487 15.15 -27.84 -12.69
CA ILE A 487 13.77 -27.69 -12.24
C ILE A 487 12.87 -28.73 -12.94
N PHE A 488 12.08 -29.46 -12.16
CA PHE A 488 11.07 -30.36 -12.71
C PHE A 488 9.93 -29.57 -13.34
N GLY A 489 9.53 -29.95 -14.56
CA GLY A 489 8.39 -29.36 -15.25
C GLY A 489 8.61 -27.88 -15.61
N TYR A 490 9.77 -27.53 -16.17
CA TYR A 490 10.07 -26.14 -16.55
C TYR A 490 8.96 -25.50 -17.41
N LYS A 491 8.47 -26.19 -18.45
CA LYS A 491 7.39 -25.66 -19.30
C LYS A 491 6.10 -25.44 -18.51
N SER A 492 5.72 -26.39 -17.64
CA SER A 492 4.53 -26.25 -16.80
C SER A 492 4.69 -25.14 -15.76
N MET A 493 5.89 -24.89 -15.24
CA MET A 493 6.19 -23.72 -14.41
C MET A 493 5.98 -22.41 -15.18
N VAL A 494 6.52 -22.28 -16.40
CA VAL A 494 6.35 -21.07 -17.22
C VAL A 494 4.88 -20.82 -17.53
N PHE A 495 4.13 -21.85 -17.95
CA PHE A 495 2.70 -21.71 -18.19
C PHE A 495 1.90 -21.41 -16.92
N ALA A 496 2.30 -21.93 -15.76
CA ALA A 496 1.69 -21.59 -14.49
C ALA A 496 1.92 -20.11 -14.12
N LEU A 497 3.14 -19.59 -14.31
CA LEU A 497 3.46 -18.17 -14.09
C LEU A 497 2.63 -17.27 -15.03
N ALA A 498 2.59 -17.58 -16.32
CA ALA A 498 1.80 -16.84 -17.30
C ALA A 498 0.28 -16.93 -17.02
N GLY A 499 -0.20 -18.10 -16.61
CA GLY A 499 -1.59 -18.33 -16.23
C GLY A 499 -2.01 -17.49 -15.03
N ILE A 500 -1.18 -17.40 -13.99
CA ILE A 500 -1.40 -16.48 -12.86
C ILE A 500 -1.42 -15.03 -13.36
N GLY A 501 -0.52 -14.67 -14.26
CA GLY A 501 -0.45 -13.32 -14.82
C GLY A 501 -1.73 -12.90 -15.55
N ILE A 502 -2.35 -13.81 -16.31
CA ILE A 502 -3.63 -13.54 -16.99
C ILE A 502 -4.79 -13.55 -15.99
N LEU A 503 -4.87 -14.57 -15.14
CA LEU A 503 -5.96 -14.72 -14.18
C LEU A 503 -6.02 -13.55 -13.20
N GLY A 504 -4.87 -12.96 -12.84
CA GLY A 504 -4.79 -11.82 -11.92
C GLY A 504 -5.67 -10.63 -12.30
N PHE A 505 -5.98 -10.43 -13.58
CA PHE A 505 -6.83 -9.33 -14.06
C PHE A 505 -8.34 -9.61 -14.00
N ILE A 506 -8.75 -10.87 -13.80
CA ILE A 506 -10.17 -11.27 -13.84
C ILE A 506 -10.68 -11.84 -12.51
N VAL A 507 -9.95 -11.58 -11.43
CA VAL A 507 -10.29 -12.07 -10.07
C VAL A 507 -10.39 -10.94 -9.04
N TYR A 508 -10.01 -9.70 -9.38
CA TYR A 508 -9.89 -8.61 -8.42
C TYR A 508 -11.18 -8.32 -7.62
N GLY A 509 -12.35 -8.63 -8.20
CA GLY A 509 -13.65 -8.43 -7.56
C GLY A 509 -13.86 -9.25 -6.28
N HIS A 510 -13.01 -10.23 -5.97
CA HIS A 510 -13.12 -10.96 -4.70
C HIS A 510 -12.87 -10.09 -3.48
N HIS A 511 -12.23 -8.93 -3.65
CA HIS A 511 -12.06 -7.96 -2.56
C HIS A 511 -13.32 -7.11 -2.32
N MET A 512 -14.35 -7.32 -3.14
CA MET A 512 -15.55 -6.49 -3.20
C MET A 512 -16.82 -7.32 -2.99
N PHE A 513 -16.73 -8.58 -2.55
CA PHE A 513 -17.91 -9.43 -2.37
C PHE A 513 -18.95 -8.87 -1.39
N THR A 514 -18.51 -8.07 -0.42
CA THR A 514 -19.37 -7.37 0.56
C THR A 514 -19.82 -5.98 0.09
N SER A 515 -19.37 -5.49 -1.08
CA SER A 515 -19.57 -4.10 -1.53
C SER A 515 -20.93 -3.80 -2.17
N GLY A 516 -21.82 -4.79 -2.27
CA GLY A 516 -23.06 -4.66 -3.05
C GLY A 516 -22.91 -4.99 -4.55
N MET A 517 -21.72 -5.42 -5.02
CA MET A 517 -21.49 -5.76 -6.44
C MET A 517 -22.49 -6.82 -6.99
N SER A 518 -22.78 -6.77 -8.31
CA SER A 518 -23.74 -7.66 -8.98
C SER A 518 -23.56 -9.14 -8.62
N PRO A 519 -24.64 -9.89 -8.29
CA PRO A 519 -24.56 -11.32 -7.97
C PRO A 519 -23.89 -12.16 -9.06
N VAL A 520 -24.11 -11.82 -10.34
CA VAL A 520 -23.48 -12.52 -11.47
C VAL A 520 -21.96 -12.31 -11.44
N LEU A 521 -21.51 -11.08 -11.22
CA LEU A 521 -20.09 -10.76 -11.14
C LEU A 521 -19.46 -11.42 -9.90
N ARG A 522 -20.16 -11.50 -8.75
CA ARG A 522 -19.69 -12.25 -7.57
C ARG A 522 -19.47 -13.71 -7.90
N PHE A 523 -20.45 -14.36 -8.54
CA PHE A 523 -20.37 -15.78 -8.88
C PHE A 523 -19.23 -16.08 -9.85
N VAL A 524 -19.09 -15.28 -10.91
CA VAL A 524 -17.99 -15.44 -11.87
C VAL A 524 -16.64 -15.26 -11.17
N THR A 525 -16.52 -14.21 -10.35
CA THR A 525 -15.26 -13.90 -9.64
C THR A 525 -14.90 -14.97 -8.62
N MET A 526 -15.88 -15.55 -7.92
CA MET A 526 -15.67 -16.70 -7.04
C MET A 526 -15.01 -17.86 -7.80
N LEU A 527 -15.58 -18.26 -8.95
CA LEU A 527 -15.06 -19.38 -9.74
C LEU A 527 -13.66 -19.10 -10.30
N THR A 528 -13.44 -17.91 -10.86
CA THR A 528 -12.14 -17.54 -11.43
C THR A 528 -11.07 -17.43 -10.35
N THR A 529 -11.41 -16.97 -9.15
CA THR A 529 -10.47 -16.87 -8.03
C THR A 529 -10.08 -18.27 -7.52
N MET A 530 -11.03 -19.20 -7.42
CA MET A 530 -10.71 -20.59 -7.07
C MET A 530 -9.77 -21.24 -8.10
N LEU A 531 -9.92 -20.89 -9.38
CA LEU A 531 -9.06 -21.42 -10.46
C LEU A 531 -7.59 -21.03 -10.30
N VAL A 532 -7.27 -19.89 -9.68
CA VAL A 532 -5.89 -19.45 -9.42
C VAL A 532 -5.10 -20.46 -8.57
N ALA A 533 -5.78 -21.20 -7.71
CA ALA A 533 -5.15 -22.22 -6.87
C ALA A 533 -4.50 -23.33 -7.71
N VAL A 534 -4.98 -23.61 -8.92
CA VAL A 534 -4.47 -24.68 -9.78
C VAL A 534 -3.06 -24.36 -10.30
N PRO A 535 -2.80 -23.24 -11.02
CA PRO A 535 -1.44 -22.86 -11.39
C PRO A 535 -0.48 -22.76 -10.20
N THR A 536 -0.96 -22.25 -9.07
CA THR A 536 -0.15 -22.11 -7.86
C THR A 536 0.24 -23.48 -7.29
N GLY A 537 -0.71 -24.42 -7.25
CA GLY A 537 -0.50 -25.80 -6.82
C GLY A 537 0.49 -26.55 -7.70
N ILE A 538 0.39 -26.42 -9.04
CA ILE A 538 1.36 -27.01 -9.99
C ILE A 538 2.78 -26.63 -9.61
N LYS A 539 3.02 -25.36 -9.26
CA LYS A 539 4.35 -24.89 -8.87
C LYS A 539 4.85 -25.53 -7.56
N ILE A 540 3.98 -25.66 -6.56
CA ILE A 540 4.31 -26.33 -5.30
C ILE A 540 4.73 -27.79 -5.57
N PHE A 541 3.96 -28.52 -6.38
CA PHE A 541 4.29 -29.91 -6.73
C PHE A 541 5.58 -30.02 -7.55
N ASN A 542 5.81 -29.11 -8.51
CA ASN A 542 7.03 -29.09 -9.29
C ASN A 542 8.28 -28.81 -8.40
N TRP A 543 8.19 -27.92 -7.41
CA TRP A 543 9.28 -27.70 -6.45
C TRP A 543 9.53 -28.93 -5.57
N LEU A 544 8.46 -29.58 -5.08
CA LEU A 544 8.58 -30.84 -4.33
C LEU A 544 9.25 -31.93 -5.17
N GLN A 545 8.87 -32.05 -6.44
CA GLN A 545 9.45 -33.02 -7.36
C GLN A 545 10.90 -32.70 -7.74
N THR A 546 11.25 -31.41 -7.86
CA THR A 546 12.65 -30.97 -8.06
C THR A 546 13.54 -31.41 -6.90
N MET A 547 13.03 -31.32 -5.67
CA MET A 547 13.73 -31.78 -4.47
C MET A 547 13.75 -33.32 -4.35
N HIS A 548 12.72 -34.01 -4.83
CA HIS A 548 12.59 -35.45 -4.72
C HIS A 548 13.69 -36.18 -5.48
N GLY A 549 14.54 -36.95 -4.79
CA GLY A 549 15.70 -37.64 -5.39
C GLY A 549 16.88 -36.71 -5.70
N GLY A 550 16.84 -35.44 -5.27
CA GLY A 550 17.99 -34.54 -5.27
C GLY A 550 18.86 -34.67 -4.02
N SER A 551 20.00 -33.99 -4.01
CA SER A 551 20.91 -33.92 -2.86
C SER A 551 20.87 -32.52 -2.25
N LEU A 552 19.90 -32.28 -1.36
CA LEU A 552 19.69 -30.96 -0.78
C LEU A 552 20.88 -30.49 0.06
N VAL A 553 21.47 -29.36 -0.35
CA VAL A 553 22.43 -28.63 0.47
C VAL A 553 21.68 -27.69 1.42
N TYR A 554 21.64 -28.04 2.71
CA TYR A 554 20.97 -27.26 3.75
C TYR A 554 21.80 -26.05 4.20
N ARG A 555 21.86 -25.02 3.35
CA ARG A 555 22.38 -23.68 3.69
C ARG A 555 21.24 -22.74 4.07
N THR A 556 21.60 -21.55 4.55
CA THR A 556 20.64 -20.55 5.01
C THR A 556 19.61 -20.19 3.93
N HIS A 557 20.02 -19.99 2.67
CA HIS A 557 19.08 -19.72 1.56
C HIS A 557 18.06 -20.86 1.40
N THR A 558 18.51 -22.13 1.48
CA THR A 558 17.64 -23.31 1.38
C THR A 558 16.64 -23.37 2.54
N LEU A 559 17.06 -23.03 3.77
CA LEU A 559 16.15 -23.00 4.92
C LEU A 559 15.03 -21.97 4.74
N TRP A 560 15.34 -20.77 4.25
CA TRP A 560 14.33 -19.78 3.90
C TRP A 560 13.41 -20.25 2.77
N ALA A 561 13.95 -20.96 1.76
CA ALA A 561 13.14 -21.54 0.69
C ALA A 561 12.18 -22.65 1.20
N LEU A 562 12.63 -23.48 2.13
CA LEU A 562 11.78 -24.50 2.76
C LEU A 562 10.74 -23.85 3.70
N GLY A 563 11.14 -22.82 4.45
CA GLY A 563 10.25 -22.02 5.26
C GLY A 563 9.13 -21.43 4.42
N PHE A 564 9.50 -20.80 3.28
CA PHE A 564 8.57 -20.31 2.26
C PHE A 564 7.56 -21.38 1.83
N LEU A 565 8.02 -22.59 1.46
CA LEU A 565 7.11 -23.63 0.99
C LEU A 565 6.05 -23.97 2.04
N ILE A 566 6.44 -24.05 3.31
CA ILE A 566 5.52 -24.36 4.41
C ILE A 566 4.55 -23.19 4.62
N THR A 567 5.05 -21.98 4.83
CA THR A 567 4.24 -20.83 5.19
C THR A 567 3.34 -20.38 4.05
N PHE A 568 3.84 -20.39 2.81
CA PHE A 568 3.04 -20.05 1.63
C PHE A 568 1.94 -21.08 1.38
N THR A 569 2.18 -22.38 1.62
CA THR A 569 1.13 -23.41 1.50
C THR A 569 0.03 -23.21 2.55
N LEU A 570 0.39 -22.94 3.80
CA LEU A 570 -0.59 -22.62 4.86
C LEU A 570 -1.37 -21.33 4.56
N GLY A 571 -0.69 -20.32 4.01
CA GLY A 571 -1.31 -19.10 3.50
C GLY A 571 -2.27 -19.37 2.35
N GLY A 572 -1.90 -20.21 1.40
CA GLY A 572 -2.77 -20.62 0.30
C GLY A 572 -4.02 -21.35 0.78
N ILE A 573 -3.89 -22.26 1.75
CA ILE A 573 -5.03 -22.98 2.34
C ILE A 573 -5.99 -22.01 3.03
N SER A 574 -5.49 -21.08 3.85
CA SER A 574 -6.34 -20.03 4.45
C SER A 574 -6.95 -19.09 3.40
N GLY A 575 -6.27 -18.88 2.27
CA GLY A 575 -6.76 -18.08 1.15
C GLY A 575 -7.99 -18.66 0.47
N MET A 576 -8.10 -20.00 0.42
CA MET A 576 -9.20 -20.69 -0.25
C MET A 576 -10.56 -20.48 0.41
N TYR A 577 -10.62 -19.92 1.62
CA TYR A 577 -11.89 -19.52 2.23
C TYR A 577 -12.46 -18.23 1.62
N PHE A 578 -11.62 -17.28 1.18
CA PHE A 578 -12.08 -16.00 0.64
C PHE A 578 -12.78 -16.04 -0.72
N PRO A 579 -12.39 -16.88 -1.70
CA PRO A 579 -13.19 -16.99 -2.93
C PRO A 579 -14.59 -17.56 -2.66
N ALA A 580 -14.78 -18.34 -1.58
CA ALA A 580 -16.11 -18.81 -1.21
C ALA A 580 -16.92 -17.68 -0.58
N VAL A 581 -17.82 -17.07 -1.36
CA VAL A 581 -18.65 -15.92 -0.93
C VAL A 581 -19.32 -16.14 0.43
N ALA A 582 -19.83 -17.35 0.69
CA ALA A 582 -20.46 -17.68 1.98
C ALA A 582 -19.50 -17.58 3.17
N MET A 583 -18.23 -17.92 2.98
CA MET A 583 -17.20 -17.79 4.02
C MET A 583 -16.68 -16.36 4.10
N ASP A 584 -16.46 -15.69 2.97
CA ASP A 584 -16.00 -14.30 2.93
C ASP A 584 -16.97 -13.37 3.67
N LEU A 585 -18.29 -13.54 3.52
CA LEU A 585 -19.27 -12.75 4.28
C LEU A 585 -19.03 -12.72 5.80
N HIS A 586 -18.45 -13.78 6.37
CA HIS A 586 -18.16 -13.87 7.80
C HIS A 586 -16.71 -13.50 8.15
N LEU A 587 -15.76 -13.77 7.25
CA LEU A 587 -14.33 -13.57 7.51
C LEU A 587 -13.83 -12.21 7.02
N HIS A 588 -14.57 -11.54 6.13
CA HIS A 588 -14.24 -10.24 5.57
C HIS A 588 -14.05 -9.20 6.65
N GLU A 589 -13.02 -8.36 6.49
CA GLU A 589 -12.60 -7.34 7.47
C GLU A 589 -12.39 -7.85 8.91
N THR A 590 -12.17 -9.15 9.12
CA THR A 590 -11.69 -9.70 10.40
C THR A 590 -10.17 -9.88 10.40
N TYR A 591 -9.61 -10.21 11.56
CA TYR A 591 -8.22 -10.65 11.68
C TYR A 591 -7.88 -11.89 10.85
N PHE A 592 -8.85 -12.65 10.32
CA PHE A 592 -8.58 -13.79 9.45
C PHE A 592 -7.99 -13.34 8.11
N VAL A 593 -8.48 -12.23 7.54
CA VAL A 593 -7.91 -11.60 6.33
C VAL A 593 -6.48 -11.13 6.61
N VAL A 594 -6.27 -10.50 7.77
CA VAL A 594 -4.95 -10.02 8.19
C VAL A 594 -3.98 -11.20 8.29
N ALA A 595 -4.39 -12.28 8.94
CA ALA A 595 -3.58 -13.47 9.12
C ALA A 595 -3.23 -14.13 7.77
N HIS A 596 -4.24 -14.40 6.93
CA HIS A 596 -4.06 -14.99 5.61
C HIS A 596 -3.08 -14.16 4.76
N PHE A 597 -3.34 -12.86 4.65
CA PHE A 597 -2.52 -11.98 3.83
C PHE A 597 -1.08 -11.92 4.33
N HIS A 598 -0.85 -11.82 5.64
CA HIS A 598 0.51 -11.86 6.17
C HIS A 598 1.16 -13.24 5.99
N TYR A 599 0.37 -14.32 5.92
CA TYR A 599 0.91 -15.63 5.64
C TYR A 599 1.50 -15.75 4.24
N VAL A 600 0.79 -15.22 3.25
CA VAL A 600 1.25 -15.21 1.85
C VAL A 600 2.22 -14.06 1.56
N PHE A 601 2.09 -12.93 2.24
CA PHE A 601 2.93 -11.75 1.99
C PHE A 601 4.27 -11.86 2.73
N VAL A 602 4.26 -12.03 4.05
CA VAL A 602 5.51 -12.16 4.81
C VAL A 602 6.09 -13.57 4.63
N GLY A 603 5.29 -14.61 4.84
CA GLY A 603 5.73 -15.99 4.67
C GLY A 603 5.98 -16.40 3.21
N GLY A 604 5.41 -15.69 2.23
CA GLY A 604 5.69 -15.90 0.81
C GLY A 604 6.75 -14.94 0.28
N ILE A 605 6.44 -13.66 0.22
CA ILE A 605 7.31 -12.68 -0.43
C ILE A 605 8.57 -12.46 0.43
N VAL A 606 8.43 -12.04 1.69
CA VAL A 606 9.59 -11.66 2.52
C VAL A 606 10.55 -12.85 2.73
N PHE A 607 10.03 -14.05 3.00
CA PHE A 607 10.87 -15.25 3.12
C PHE A 607 11.55 -15.64 1.80
N GLY A 608 10.84 -15.51 0.68
CA GLY A 608 11.43 -15.69 -0.66
C GLY A 608 12.55 -14.68 -0.94
N LEU A 609 12.35 -13.41 -0.56
CA LEU A 609 13.37 -12.37 -0.68
C LEU A 609 14.55 -12.61 0.26
N TYR A 610 14.35 -13.12 1.47
CA TYR A 610 15.44 -13.54 2.36
C TYR A 610 16.24 -14.69 1.76
N SER A 611 15.55 -15.69 1.19
CA SER A 611 16.20 -16.77 0.44
C SER A 611 17.11 -16.21 -0.66
N GLY A 612 16.58 -15.30 -1.49
CA GLY A 612 17.33 -14.64 -2.57
C GLY A 612 18.48 -13.78 -2.05
N LEU A 613 18.31 -13.09 -0.93
CA LEU A 613 19.35 -12.27 -0.33
C LEU A 613 20.51 -13.15 0.12
N TYR A 614 20.27 -14.24 0.86
CA TYR A 614 21.33 -15.18 1.24
C TYR A 614 21.97 -15.88 0.03
N TYR A 615 21.19 -16.14 -1.03
CA TYR A 615 21.66 -16.80 -2.24
C TYR A 615 22.57 -15.91 -3.11
N TRP A 616 22.17 -14.67 -3.39
CA TRP A 616 22.92 -13.76 -4.25
C TRP A 616 23.82 -12.77 -3.51
N PHE A 617 23.83 -12.73 -2.17
CA PHE A 617 24.77 -11.88 -1.41
C PHE A 617 26.24 -12.10 -1.80
N PRO A 618 26.73 -13.33 -2.01
CA PRO A 618 28.10 -13.55 -2.49
C PRO A 618 28.36 -12.90 -3.86
N LYS A 619 27.38 -12.95 -4.76
CA LYS A 619 27.46 -12.31 -6.09
C LYS A 619 27.52 -10.80 -5.97
N ALA A 620 26.67 -10.20 -5.14
CA ALA A 620 26.62 -8.75 -4.99
C ALA A 620 27.84 -8.16 -4.27
N THR A 621 28.40 -8.87 -3.28
CA THR A 621 29.42 -8.33 -2.38
C THR A 621 30.82 -8.92 -2.57
N GLY A 622 30.95 -10.06 -3.27
CA GLY A 622 32.18 -10.84 -3.33
C GLY A 622 32.56 -11.52 -2.00
N ARG A 623 31.60 -11.64 -1.07
CA ARG A 623 31.83 -12.19 0.28
C ARG A 623 30.77 -13.21 0.67
N MET A 624 31.17 -14.28 1.32
CA MET A 624 30.24 -15.28 1.87
C MET A 624 29.62 -14.79 3.18
N MET A 625 28.32 -15.07 3.38
CA MET A 625 27.63 -14.79 4.65
C MET A 625 27.99 -15.82 5.72
N ASN A 626 27.85 -15.44 6.99
CA ASN A 626 28.00 -16.37 8.10
C ASN A 626 26.75 -17.25 8.24
N GLU A 627 26.88 -18.53 7.92
CA GLU A 627 25.79 -19.52 7.98
C GLU A 627 25.21 -19.71 9.38
N LYS A 628 26.02 -19.68 10.45
CA LYS A 628 25.49 -19.87 11.81
C LYS A 628 24.56 -18.72 12.20
N VAL A 629 24.96 -17.50 11.88
CA VAL A 629 24.14 -16.30 12.12
C VAL A 629 22.89 -16.34 11.22
N GLY A 630 23.03 -16.81 9.98
CA GLY A 630 21.92 -17.01 9.05
C GLY A 630 20.87 -18.00 9.55
N ILE A 631 21.30 -19.13 10.12
CA ILE A 631 20.43 -20.13 10.74
C ILE A 631 19.71 -19.55 11.96
N ILE A 632 20.40 -18.78 12.80
CA ILE A 632 19.77 -18.11 13.95
C ILE A 632 18.69 -17.13 13.47
N HIS A 633 18.99 -16.32 12.44
CA HIS A 633 18.00 -15.44 11.81
C HIS A 633 16.78 -16.24 11.32
N PHE A 634 17.00 -17.37 10.64
CA PHE A 634 15.91 -18.24 10.18
C PHE A 634 15.06 -18.79 11.33
N ILE A 635 15.66 -19.43 12.34
CA ILE A 635 14.90 -20.07 13.42
C ILE A 635 14.10 -19.04 14.21
N THR A 636 14.75 -17.92 14.59
CA THR A 636 14.09 -16.86 15.36
C THR A 636 12.98 -16.20 14.56
N GLY A 637 13.23 -15.88 13.28
CA GLY A 637 12.25 -15.30 12.38
C GLY A 637 11.07 -16.23 12.10
N PHE A 638 11.32 -17.49 11.76
CA PHE A 638 10.30 -18.48 11.42
C PHE A 638 9.35 -18.77 12.60
N ILE A 639 9.89 -18.95 13.80
CA ILE A 639 9.09 -19.23 15.00
C ILE A 639 8.26 -18.00 15.39
N SER A 640 8.90 -16.83 15.54
CA SER A 640 8.20 -15.61 15.95
C SER A 640 7.11 -15.21 14.94
N TYR A 641 7.39 -15.31 13.65
CA TYR A 641 6.40 -15.11 12.59
C TYR A 641 5.13 -15.96 12.78
N ASN A 642 5.27 -17.28 13.02
CA ASN A 642 4.11 -18.13 13.20
C ASN A 642 3.37 -17.79 14.50
N LEU A 643 4.08 -17.42 15.57
CA LEU A 643 3.48 -16.97 16.83
C LEU A 643 2.72 -15.64 16.69
N ILE A 644 3.02 -14.81 15.68
CA ILE A 644 2.25 -13.61 15.37
C ILE A 644 0.98 -13.98 14.59
N PHE A 645 1.12 -14.64 13.45
CA PHE A 645 0.02 -14.70 12.47
C PHE A 645 -0.88 -15.92 12.63
N TRP A 646 -0.40 -17.04 13.18
CA TRP A 646 -1.26 -18.20 13.41
C TRP A 646 -2.44 -17.86 14.35
N PRO A 647 -2.20 -17.24 15.53
CA PRO A 647 -3.29 -16.89 16.45
C PRO A 647 -4.26 -15.85 15.87
N MET A 648 -3.82 -15.01 14.93
CA MET A 648 -4.71 -14.05 14.25
C MET A 648 -5.81 -14.74 13.42
N HIS A 649 -5.57 -15.93 12.86
CA HIS A 649 -6.65 -16.71 12.24
C HIS A 649 -7.72 -17.06 13.28
N ARG A 650 -7.31 -17.44 14.49
CA ARG A 650 -8.25 -17.74 15.56
C ARG A 650 -9.03 -16.51 15.98
N LEU A 651 -8.37 -15.36 16.18
CA LEU A 651 -9.03 -14.08 16.46
C LEU A 651 -10.05 -13.72 15.39
N GLY A 652 -9.72 -13.91 14.12
CA GLY A 652 -10.62 -13.65 13.01
C GLY A 652 -11.86 -14.55 12.99
N ILE A 653 -11.69 -15.86 13.25
CA ILE A 653 -12.83 -16.80 13.36
C ILE A 653 -13.75 -16.43 14.53
N GLN A 654 -13.19 -15.89 15.62
CA GLN A 654 -13.97 -15.41 16.76
C GLN A 654 -14.64 -14.05 16.49
N GLY A 655 -14.45 -13.47 15.30
CA GLY A 655 -15.10 -12.23 14.90
C GLY A 655 -14.35 -10.95 15.27
N MET A 656 -13.05 -11.02 15.64
CA MET A 656 -12.28 -9.80 15.93
C MET A 656 -12.10 -9.00 14.63
N PRO A 657 -12.68 -7.80 14.51
CA PRO A 657 -12.54 -6.98 13.32
C PRO A 657 -11.14 -6.37 13.24
N ARG A 658 -10.65 -6.14 12.02
CA ARG A 658 -9.40 -5.38 11.80
C ARG A 658 -9.65 -3.89 11.98
N ARG A 659 -8.58 -3.10 12.06
CA ARG A 659 -8.61 -1.62 12.14
C ARG A 659 -9.35 -1.06 13.36
N GLN A 660 -9.45 -1.84 14.44
CA GLN A 660 -9.94 -1.33 15.72
C GLN A 660 -8.76 -0.93 16.61
N HIS A 661 -8.82 0.27 17.19
CA HIS A 661 -7.77 0.78 18.07
C HIS A 661 -7.71 0.04 19.42
N THR A 662 -8.80 -0.62 19.80
CA THR A 662 -8.93 -1.39 21.04
C THR A 662 -9.98 -2.49 20.87
N TYR A 663 -10.19 -3.31 21.89
CA TYR A 663 -11.14 -4.42 21.91
C TYR A 663 -11.74 -4.59 23.31
N PHE A 664 -12.90 -5.25 23.40
CA PHE A 664 -13.72 -5.36 24.61
C PHE A 664 -14.20 -4.00 25.16
N ILE A 665 -14.68 -3.11 24.29
CA ILE A 665 -15.12 -1.76 24.69
C ILE A 665 -16.50 -1.84 25.34
N THR A 666 -17.40 -2.62 24.75
CA THR A 666 -18.76 -2.79 25.24
C THR A 666 -18.95 -4.17 25.87
N THR A 667 -19.97 -4.29 26.73
CA THR A 667 -20.36 -5.59 27.30
C THR A 667 -20.70 -6.59 26.20
N ASP A 668 -21.30 -6.14 25.10
CA ASP A 668 -21.66 -6.99 23.96
C ASP A 668 -20.41 -7.48 23.20
N GLU A 669 -19.41 -6.61 23.01
CA GLU A 669 -18.11 -7.00 22.44
C GLU A 669 -17.33 -7.97 23.34
N TYR A 670 -17.43 -7.78 24.66
CA TYR A 670 -16.86 -8.71 25.64
C TYR A 670 -17.47 -10.11 25.54
N PHE A 671 -18.77 -10.21 25.27
CA PHE A 671 -19.43 -11.51 25.06
C PHE A 671 -19.22 -12.08 23.65
N ALA A 672 -18.86 -11.24 22.67
CA ALA A 672 -18.58 -11.67 21.30
C ALA A 672 -17.20 -12.32 21.15
N LEU A 673 -16.19 -11.82 21.86
CA LEU A 673 -14.82 -12.35 21.83
C LEU A 673 -14.51 -13.19 23.08
N PRO A 674 -13.79 -14.31 22.96
CA PRO A 674 -13.44 -15.12 24.13
C PRO A 674 -12.43 -14.39 25.02
N ALA A 675 -12.47 -14.62 26.34
CA ALA A 675 -11.60 -13.94 27.31
C ALA A 675 -10.10 -14.10 26.99
N GLU A 676 -9.71 -15.25 26.41
CA GLU A 676 -8.35 -15.56 25.98
C GLU A 676 -7.86 -14.68 24.81
N ALA A 677 -8.74 -13.91 24.15
CA ALA A 677 -8.35 -12.99 23.08
C ALA A 677 -7.37 -11.91 23.57
N ALA A 678 -7.44 -11.53 24.85
CA ALA A 678 -6.45 -10.64 25.46
C ALA A 678 -5.07 -11.31 25.53
N ASP A 679 -5.00 -12.55 26.00
CA ASP A 679 -3.75 -13.31 26.11
C ASP A 679 -3.12 -13.56 24.73
N TRP A 680 -3.95 -13.88 23.74
CA TRP A 680 -3.48 -14.04 22.36
C TRP A 680 -2.92 -12.73 21.81
N ASN A 681 -3.56 -11.60 22.05
CA ASN A 681 -3.04 -10.30 21.62
C ASN A 681 -1.72 -9.95 22.32
N MET A 682 -1.60 -10.17 23.64
CA MET A 682 -0.33 -9.96 24.34
C MET A 682 0.79 -10.84 23.75
N MET A 683 0.52 -12.13 23.51
CA MET A 683 1.47 -13.06 22.90
C MET A 683 1.88 -12.60 21.49
N ILE A 684 0.91 -12.20 20.65
CA ILE A 684 1.16 -11.66 19.31
C ILE A 684 2.09 -10.45 19.40
N THR A 685 1.86 -9.55 20.35
CA THR A 685 2.70 -8.36 20.53
C THR A 685 4.13 -8.73 20.90
N ILE A 686 4.33 -9.62 21.87
CA ILE A 686 5.68 -10.11 22.24
C ILE A 686 6.37 -10.76 21.03
N ALA A 687 5.64 -11.61 20.30
CA ALA A 687 6.17 -12.27 19.11
C ALA A 687 6.52 -11.26 18.00
N ALA A 688 5.77 -10.17 17.85
CA ALA A 688 6.09 -9.08 16.91
C ALA A 688 7.44 -8.41 17.23
N PHE A 689 7.72 -8.14 18.51
CA PHE A 689 9.04 -7.64 18.93
C PHE A 689 10.15 -8.65 18.65
N MET A 690 9.91 -9.95 18.87
CA MET A 690 10.88 -11.00 18.55
C MET A 690 11.17 -11.08 17.05
N PHE A 691 10.14 -10.97 16.20
CA PHE A 691 10.30 -10.98 14.74
C PHE A 691 11.02 -9.73 14.25
N PHE A 692 10.74 -8.56 14.81
CA PHE A 692 11.51 -7.36 14.51
C PHE A 692 13.00 -7.53 14.90
N ALA A 693 13.26 -8.05 16.10
CA ALA A 693 14.62 -8.32 16.57
C ALA A 693 15.35 -9.35 15.70
N SER A 694 14.67 -10.37 15.14
CA SER A 694 15.32 -11.31 14.22
C SER A 694 15.85 -10.62 12.97
N ASN A 695 15.15 -9.59 12.46
CA ASN A 695 15.64 -8.82 11.31
C ASN A 695 16.92 -8.02 11.61
N LEU A 696 17.18 -7.67 12.88
CA LEU A 696 18.46 -7.07 13.26
C LEU A 696 19.61 -8.09 13.14
N ILE A 697 19.34 -9.39 13.28
CA ILE A 697 20.31 -10.46 13.05
C ILE A 697 20.69 -10.53 11.57
N LEU A 698 19.72 -10.36 10.66
CA LEU A 698 19.98 -10.22 9.22
C LEU A 698 20.89 -9.03 8.93
N VAL A 699 20.55 -7.85 9.45
CA VAL A 699 21.34 -6.63 9.27
C VAL A 699 22.77 -6.82 9.79
N TYR A 700 22.92 -7.38 10.99
CA TYR A 700 24.23 -7.73 11.52
C TYR A 700 25.02 -8.67 10.59
N ASN A 701 24.37 -9.71 10.05
CA ASN A 701 25.03 -10.67 9.16
C ASN A 701 25.46 -10.03 7.84
N LEU A 702 24.59 -9.20 7.22
CA LEU A 702 24.87 -8.43 6.01
C LEU A 702 26.13 -7.58 6.19
N ILE A 703 26.18 -6.81 7.26
CA ILE A 703 27.27 -5.86 7.51
C ILE A 703 28.56 -6.61 7.91
N SER A 704 28.48 -7.53 8.88
CA SER A 704 29.62 -8.29 9.37
C SER A 704 30.27 -9.11 8.25
N SER A 705 29.47 -9.80 7.45
CA SER A 705 29.95 -10.62 6.33
C SER A 705 30.43 -9.77 5.15
N GLY A 706 29.78 -8.63 4.86
CA GLY A 706 30.23 -7.72 3.82
C GLY A 706 31.60 -7.08 4.10
N LEU A 707 31.97 -6.98 5.38
CA LEU A 707 33.27 -6.46 5.82
C LEU A 707 34.33 -7.56 6.01
N ARG A 708 33.96 -8.69 6.61
CA ARG A 708 34.92 -9.71 7.11
C ARG A 708 34.67 -11.11 6.57
N GLY A 709 33.66 -11.30 5.73
CA GLY A 709 33.33 -12.58 5.14
C GLY A 709 34.50 -13.15 4.33
N GLN A 710 34.50 -14.48 4.17
CA GLN A 710 35.44 -15.13 3.27
C GLN A 710 35.19 -14.64 1.84
N LYS A 711 36.24 -14.52 1.02
CA LYS A 711 36.08 -14.14 -0.40
C LYS A 711 35.20 -15.18 -1.09
N ALA A 712 34.18 -14.70 -1.80
CA ALA A 712 33.31 -15.57 -2.59
C ALA A 712 33.99 -15.91 -3.93
N PRO A 713 33.95 -17.17 -4.38
CA PRO A 713 34.24 -17.49 -5.78
C PRO A 713 33.16 -16.91 -6.71
N SER A 714 33.40 -17.00 -8.03
CA SER A 714 32.41 -16.62 -9.05
C SER A 714 31.11 -17.41 -8.89
N ASP A 715 31.23 -18.72 -8.63
CA ASP A 715 30.11 -19.63 -8.39
C ASP A 715 30.30 -20.35 -7.03
N PRO A 716 29.74 -19.80 -5.94
CA PRO A 716 29.85 -20.41 -4.62
C PRO A 716 28.93 -21.61 -4.43
N TRP A 717 27.89 -21.71 -5.26
CA TRP A 717 26.82 -22.67 -5.05
C TRP A 717 26.84 -23.79 -6.08
N GLY A 718 27.61 -23.71 -7.16
CA GLY A 718 27.51 -24.66 -8.28
C GLY A 718 26.19 -24.47 -9.03
N GLY A 719 25.85 -23.21 -9.32
CA GLY A 719 24.63 -22.83 -10.04
C GLY A 719 24.77 -23.01 -11.55
N TRP A 720 23.64 -23.04 -12.24
CA TRP A 720 23.55 -23.38 -13.67
C TRP A 720 23.40 -22.16 -14.59
N SER A 721 22.91 -21.05 -14.04
CA SER A 721 22.52 -19.84 -14.74
C SER A 721 23.69 -18.85 -14.97
N MET A 722 23.54 -17.95 -15.95
CA MET A 722 24.62 -17.09 -16.44
C MET A 722 25.16 -16.07 -15.42
N GLU A 723 24.45 -15.78 -14.34
CA GLU A 723 25.00 -14.91 -13.28
C GLU A 723 26.23 -15.51 -12.59
N TRP A 724 26.42 -16.83 -12.68
CA TRP A 724 27.53 -17.54 -12.06
C TRP A 724 28.79 -17.60 -12.92
N VAL A 725 28.71 -17.26 -14.22
CA VAL A 725 29.89 -17.27 -15.11
C VAL A 725 30.79 -16.04 -14.95
N VAL A 726 30.27 -14.96 -14.35
CA VAL A 726 31.00 -13.72 -14.08
C VAL A 726 31.60 -13.71 -12.67
N SER A 727 32.58 -12.84 -12.42
CA SER A 727 33.21 -12.68 -11.11
C SER A 727 32.22 -12.28 -10.01
N SER A 728 32.64 -12.40 -8.75
CA SER A 728 31.90 -11.95 -7.56
C SER A 728 32.74 -10.89 -6.81
N PRO A 729 32.41 -9.58 -6.88
CA PRO A 729 31.31 -8.98 -7.64
C PRO A 729 31.55 -8.95 -9.17
N PRO A 730 30.49 -8.81 -10.00
CA PRO A 730 30.62 -8.69 -11.45
C PRO A 730 31.34 -7.42 -11.90
N PRO A 731 31.98 -7.41 -13.08
CA PRO A 731 32.53 -6.20 -13.68
C PRO A 731 31.44 -5.21 -14.11
N THR A 732 31.86 -4.01 -14.54
CA THR A 732 30.98 -3.03 -15.19
C THR A 732 31.60 -2.62 -16.52
N PRO A 733 30.97 -2.92 -17.68
CA PRO A 733 29.68 -3.61 -17.87
C PRO A 733 29.68 -5.05 -17.36
N SER A 734 28.50 -5.62 -17.10
CA SER A 734 28.38 -6.95 -16.48
C SER A 734 28.82 -8.10 -17.39
N HIS A 735 28.55 -7.97 -18.69
CA HIS A 735 29.02 -8.83 -19.76
C HIS A 735 29.73 -7.97 -20.81
N ASN A 736 30.72 -8.52 -21.52
CA ASN A 736 31.45 -7.76 -22.53
C ASN A 736 30.54 -7.51 -23.75
N PRO A 737 30.22 -6.25 -24.12
CA PRO A 737 29.35 -5.98 -25.27
C PRO A 737 29.91 -6.47 -26.60
N SER A 738 31.22 -6.68 -26.70
CA SER A 738 31.88 -7.22 -27.89
C SER A 738 31.96 -8.74 -27.92
N ASP A 739 31.70 -9.41 -26.79
CA ASP A 739 31.82 -10.86 -26.61
C ASP A 739 30.78 -11.33 -25.59
N LEU A 740 29.52 -11.37 -26.02
CA LEU A 740 28.41 -11.78 -25.19
C LEU A 740 28.43 -13.30 -24.96
N PRO A 741 28.05 -13.78 -23.78
CA PRO A 741 27.90 -15.21 -23.54
C PRO A 741 26.86 -15.79 -24.51
N VAL A 742 27.12 -16.99 -25.03
CA VAL A 742 26.19 -17.74 -25.88
C VAL A 742 25.60 -18.87 -25.06
N LEU A 743 24.27 -18.97 -25.01
CA LEU A 743 23.61 -20.10 -24.34
C LEU A 743 23.82 -21.37 -25.18
N GLN A 744 24.54 -22.35 -24.63
CA GLN A 744 24.81 -23.63 -25.29
C GLN A 744 23.80 -24.73 -24.91
N PHE A 745 23.43 -24.79 -23.63
CA PHE A 745 22.50 -25.77 -23.07
C PHE A 745 21.50 -25.05 -22.16
N ALA A 746 20.22 -25.35 -22.30
CA ALA A 746 19.18 -24.87 -21.40
C ALA A 746 18.96 -25.85 -20.25
N GLU A 747 18.55 -25.34 -19.09
CA GLU A 747 18.18 -26.15 -17.91
C GLU A 747 16.83 -26.87 -18.09
N GLU A 748 16.68 -27.64 -19.16
CA GLU A 748 15.52 -28.49 -19.34
C GLU A 748 15.77 -29.84 -18.65
N HIS A 749 14.87 -30.23 -17.74
CA HIS A 749 14.80 -31.63 -17.34
C HIS A 749 14.41 -32.43 -18.58
N ASP A 750 15.20 -33.45 -18.91
CA ASP A 750 14.88 -34.34 -20.03
C ASP A 750 13.51 -34.98 -19.77
N GLU A 751 12.47 -34.49 -20.45
CA GLU A 751 11.08 -34.99 -20.33
C GLU A 751 10.96 -36.41 -20.94
N GLY A 752 12.05 -36.92 -21.54
CA GLY A 752 12.14 -38.23 -22.19
C GLY A 752 12.42 -39.42 -21.28
N GLU A 753 12.73 -39.24 -19.99
CA GLU A 753 12.80 -40.39 -19.07
C GLU A 753 11.40 -40.75 -18.54
N PRO A 754 10.86 -41.93 -18.87
CA PRO A 754 9.58 -42.33 -18.35
C PRO A 754 9.68 -42.50 -16.83
N GLY A 755 8.80 -41.82 -16.10
CA GLY A 755 8.59 -42.08 -14.67
C GLY A 755 8.25 -43.56 -14.42
N LEU A 756 8.21 -44.02 -13.17
CA LEU A 756 7.93 -45.44 -12.86
C LEU A 756 6.69 -45.97 -13.61
N PHE A 757 5.61 -45.19 -13.66
CA PHE A 757 4.40 -45.51 -14.42
C PHE A 757 4.60 -45.45 -15.95
N GLY A 758 5.38 -44.49 -16.44
CA GLY A 758 5.77 -44.44 -17.85
C GLY A 758 6.59 -45.66 -18.27
N ARG A 759 7.49 -46.13 -17.39
CA ARG A 759 8.31 -47.33 -17.58
C ARG A 759 7.48 -48.60 -17.53
N ILE A 760 6.47 -48.65 -16.65
CA ILE A 760 5.51 -49.76 -16.60
C ILE A 760 4.66 -49.77 -17.87
N ILE A 761 4.19 -48.61 -18.35
CA ILE A 761 3.41 -48.50 -19.58
C ILE A 761 4.26 -48.86 -20.79
N GLU A 762 5.50 -48.36 -20.90
CA GLU A 762 6.44 -48.75 -21.95
C GLU A 762 6.73 -50.25 -21.91
N TRP A 763 7.00 -50.81 -20.74
CA TRP A 763 7.18 -52.25 -20.56
C TRP A 763 5.94 -53.05 -21.02
N MET A 764 4.73 -52.53 -20.80
CA MET A 764 3.48 -53.13 -21.31
C MET A 764 3.24 -52.89 -22.81
N MET A 765 3.95 -51.93 -23.42
CA MET A 765 3.79 -51.53 -24.82
C MET A 765 4.87 -52.11 -25.75
N ILE A 766 5.90 -52.75 -25.22
CA ILE A 766 6.88 -53.51 -26.01
C ILE A 766 6.22 -54.85 -26.43
N PRO A 767 6.03 -55.12 -27.73
CA PRO A 767 5.59 -56.43 -28.20
C PRO A 767 6.61 -57.50 -27.83
N GLU A 768 6.16 -58.68 -27.38
CA GLU A 768 6.99 -59.83 -26.95
C GLU A 768 8.00 -60.35 -28.02
N GLU A 769 8.01 -59.81 -29.24
CA GLU A 769 8.85 -60.29 -30.34
C GLU A 769 10.33 -59.86 -30.28
N GLN A 770 10.75 -59.04 -29.32
CA GLN A 770 12.18 -58.63 -29.18
C GLN A 770 12.98 -59.40 -28.12
N HIS A 771 12.51 -60.56 -27.65
CA HIS A 771 13.29 -61.44 -26.78
C HIS A 771 14.09 -62.55 -27.50
N GLY A 772 14.24 -62.49 -28.82
CA GLY A 772 15.06 -63.44 -29.58
C GLY A 772 16.12 -62.73 -30.41
N GLY A 773 17.37 -62.67 -29.92
CA GLY A 773 18.48 -62.18 -30.72
C GLY A 773 19.80 -62.01 -29.97
N GLU A 774 20.53 -63.13 -29.89
CA GLU A 774 22.00 -63.23 -29.81
C GLU A 774 22.68 -63.07 -28.45
N GLU A 775 22.92 -64.24 -27.84
CA GLU A 775 24.14 -64.57 -27.10
C GLU A 775 25.36 -64.51 -28.06
N GLU A 776 26.33 -63.63 -27.77
CA GLU A 776 27.78 -63.91 -27.73
C GLU A 776 28.54 -62.79 -27.00
#